data_AF-A0A9P4J4W4-F1
#
_entry.id   AF-A0A9P4J4W4-F1
#
_cell.length_a   1.000
_cell.length_b   1.000
_cell.length_c   1.000
_cell.angle_alpha   90.00
_cell.angle_beta   90.00
_cell.angle_gamma   90.00
#
_symmetry.space_group_name_H-M   'P 1'
#
loop_
_entity.id
_entity.type
_entity.pdbx_description
1 polymer ?
#
loop_
_entity_poly.entity_id
_entity_poly.type
_entity_poly.pdbx_seq_one_letter_code
_entity_poly.pdbx_strand_id
1 'polypeptide(L)'
;MRISVSVGLGSKDEQHFLGTYSFCLGPFMCRPVFSEAGTLTIACHLAGIARVHIAMNAIIPAPNSSNSSSLDAVALELAADFHFDVSGCSTPEELHTICGRYRDKVLLLHDAASQLAATFLSIFPKDIGLSLDQSTDATRWREFEELASKAHNRRDRRAQALRHQAGIIAFWGPAVFRHYSWHALPVDLTRRLHDLTLLVPRWEDAVRVINRQMLARHEQRVLCNNYKAHKIGEHATSSTIQDPRSPVERKDIIDALDCVRQCAHHSWDHINDAIRGAPIWQFSLTYDDYGMIVPDVGDDEILGARLTKRPRLHCHVSGQEKDLLPAVEEGEVLPISDSGQAIEDHGVLQFPGTALQHPSREVATSRSPLTDKHGLNSGETLNDVSRMETTSSASQTADESQILTSDPQVPSSFAESCTIEKVLRVRHSATIDSFSQENRHFFPTENQASYIADQRRPRHTWLQCERWASIYSEPNEKLGTGSASKENADIWYLDSDAVQHYVRAGHIFDRPVVIKQSFQDCGMYNLADYTELLSQQLASTKGDIDQGPPTGAYHSMTIEEYQHQLSRLDPTLYDAAPPALPGAANLPCLASADQPLLTRLAPFRLLPTLLRRLRNTLQSKVMTDPDTRLAFNHLSPASSFSPPQAHIRGGTWRRVLFGVQTFVIATNLDEVEWLRYVREGGDAVPEGKLRIVVLERDDVLFLPPGVRVVHASLALETTLMEGGVLWDERNISGVLDELVWGVENGVSVEGGGALLLPGVLGMLEKWLDGQGYRQSSLGASLGYKEDAWSKIKRLRELGCT
;
A
#
# COMPACT_ATOMS: atom_id res chain seq x y z
N MET A 1 1.67 18.97 -30.23
CA MET A 1 3.11 19.32 -30.19
C MET A 1 3.28 20.75 -30.69
N ARG A 2 3.94 21.65 -29.93
CA ARG A 2 4.32 22.99 -30.42
C ARG A 2 5.74 22.92 -30.94
N ILE A 3 5.94 23.30 -32.20
CA ILE A 3 7.27 23.42 -32.81
C ILE A 3 7.47 24.89 -33.13
N SER A 4 8.56 25.46 -32.64
CA SER A 4 9.00 26.83 -32.95
C SER A 4 10.12 26.74 -33.98
N VAL A 5 9.94 27.37 -35.14
CA VAL A 5 10.95 27.41 -36.20
C VAL A 5 11.40 28.85 -36.40
N SER A 6 12.70 29.08 -36.31
CA SER A 6 13.34 30.36 -36.63
C SER A 6 13.84 30.31 -38.06
N VAL A 7 13.41 31.24 -38.90
CA VAL A 7 13.81 31.29 -40.31
C VAL A 7 14.74 32.48 -40.54
N GLY A 8 15.93 32.20 -41.07
CA GLY A 8 16.85 33.20 -41.61
C GLY A 8 17.19 32.83 -43.06
N LEU A 9 17.29 33.83 -43.93
CA LEU A 9 17.80 33.68 -45.30
C LEU A 9 19.07 34.52 -45.42
N GLY A 10 20.17 33.89 -45.78
CA GLY A 10 21.44 34.57 -46.02
C GLY A 10 22.52 33.60 -46.49
N SER A 11 23.24 33.97 -47.56
CA SER A 11 24.51 33.32 -47.92
C SER A 11 25.61 33.76 -46.95
N LYS A 12 26.74 33.03 -46.94
CA LYS A 12 27.72 32.92 -45.84
C LYS A 12 28.18 34.18 -45.10
N ASP A 13 27.95 35.39 -45.61
CA ASP A 13 28.48 36.62 -45.00
C ASP A 13 27.45 37.65 -44.50
N GLU A 14 26.13 37.43 -44.65
CA GLU A 14 25.11 38.31 -44.01
C GLU A 14 23.88 37.51 -43.54
N GLN A 15 23.60 37.52 -42.24
CA GLN A 15 22.37 36.94 -41.66
C GLN A 15 21.42 38.04 -41.22
N HIS A 16 20.28 38.14 -41.89
CA HIS A 16 19.13 38.89 -41.39
C HIS A 16 18.10 37.92 -40.80
N PHE A 17 17.74 38.17 -39.54
CA PHE A 17 16.73 37.40 -38.82
C PHE A 17 15.32 37.88 -39.21
N LEU A 18 14.50 36.96 -39.74
CA LEU A 18 13.16 37.28 -40.25
C LEU A 18 12.02 36.88 -39.30
N GLY A 19 12.33 36.34 -38.12
CA GLY A 19 11.36 36.05 -37.04
C GLY A 19 11.22 34.57 -36.70
N THR A 20 10.56 34.32 -35.56
CA THR A 20 10.21 33.00 -35.05
C THR A 20 8.72 32.76 -35.22
N TYR A 21 8.34 31.65 -35.86
CA TYR A 21 6.95 31.27 -36.03
C TYR A 21 6.64 30.02 -35.19
N SER A 22 5.51 30.06 -34.48
CA SER A 22 4.99 28.93 -33.70
C SER A 22 3.74 28.38 -34.36
N PHE A 23 3.71 27.07 -34.59
CA PHE A 23 2.55 26.39 -35.15
C PHE A 23 1.99 25.37 -34.17
N CYS A 24 0.66 25.28 -34.13
CA CYS A 24 -0.07 24.18 -33.50
C CYS A 24 -0.61 23.28 -34.62
N LEU A 25 -0.11 22.05 -34.73
CA LEU A 25 -0.63 21.06 -35.66
C LEU A 25 -1.71 20.21 -34.97
N GLY A 26 -2.91 20.19 -35.54
CA GLY A 26 -3.96 19.20 -35.24
C GLY A 26 -3.70 17.86 -35.96
N PRO A 27 -4.42 16.78 -35.62
CA PRO A 27 -4.06 15.44 -36.04
C PRO A 27 -4.52 15.18 -37.48
N PHE A 28 -3.60 15.15 -38.43
CA PHE A 28 -3.83 14.50 -39.73
C PHE A 28 -2.69 13.52 -40.04
N MET A 29 -3.10 12.41 -40.66
CA MET A 29 -2.38 11.16 -40.85
C MET A 29 -0.94 11.29 -41.38
N CYS A 30 -0.01 10.55 -40.77
CA CYS A 30 1.28 10.22 -41.37
C CYS A 30 1.41 8.69 -41.44
N ARG A 31 1.72 8.13 -42.62
CA ARG A 31 2.06 6.71 -42.80
C ARG A 31 3.59 6.55 -42.85
N PRO A 32 4.19 5.67 -42.04
CA PRO A 32 5.61 5.34 -42.17
C PRO A 32 5.83 4.44 -43.39
N VAL A 33 6.90 4.71 -44.15
CA VAL A 33 7.43 3.82 -45.18
C VAL A 33 8.88 3.51 -44.80
N PHE A 34 9.18 2.23 -44.64
CA PHE A 34 10.53 1.75 -44.36
C PHE A 34 11.29 1.53 -45.67
N SER A 35 12.56 1.94 -45.72
CA SER A 35 13.49 1.53 -46.77
C SER A 35 14.55 0.58 -46.19
N GLU A 36 15.15 -0.23 -47.06
CA GLU A 36 16.11 -1.29 -46.72
C GLU A 36 17.41 -0.81 -46.02
N ALA A 37 17.63 0.50 -45.89
CA ALA A 37 18.78 1.08 -45.21
C ALA A 37 18.54 1.47 -43.74
N GLY A 38 17.41 1.07 -43.13
CA GLY A 38 17.17 1.28 -41.69
C GLY A 38 16.94 2.75 -41.28
N THR A 39 16.54 3.62 -42.23
CA THR A 39 16.24 5.03 -41.95
C THR A 39 14.73 5.26 -41.98
N LEU A 40 14.14 5.69 -40.85
CA LEU A 40 12.72 6.07 -40.79
C LEU A 40 12.52 7.41 -41.50
N THR A 41 11.80 7.42 -42.62
CA THR A 41 11.46 8.65 -43.34
C THR A 41 9.99 8.99 -43.09
N ILE A 42 9.70 10.12 -42.44
CA ILE A 42 8.34 10.62 -42.27
C ILE A 42 8.07 11.62 -43.39
N ALA A 43 7.25 11.23 -44.36
CA ALA A 43 6.80 12.12 -45.43
C ALA A 43 5.51 12.85 -45.00
N CYS A 44 5.60 14.15 -44.74
CA CYS A 44 4.42 15.00 -44.59
C CYS A 44 4.05 15.59 -45.95
N HIS A 45 2.87 15.25 -46.49
CA HIS A 45 2.31 15.97 -47.64
C HIS A 45 1.67 17.28 -47.14
N LEU A 46 2.44 18.36 -47.14
CA LEU A 46 1.88 19.71 -47.19
C LEU A 46 1.72 20.08 -48.66
N ALA A 47 0.54 20.57 -49.02
CA ALA A 47 0.25 21.04 -50.36
C ALA A 47 1.23 22.16 -50.76
N GLY A 48 2.24 21.81 -51.55
CA GLY A 48 2.87 22.72 -52.51
C GLY A 48 4.25 23.30 -52.21
N ILE A 49 4.85 23.26 -51.02
CA ILE A 49 6.15 23.94 -50.80
C ILE A 49 7.10 23.15 -49.86
N ALA A 50 8.25 22.75 -50.41
CA ALA A 50 9.50 22.23 -49.81
C ALA A 50 9.49 20.92 -48.98
N ARG A 51 10.40 19.99 -49.33
CA ARG A 51 10.77 18.82 -48.51
C ARG A 51 11.77 19.23 -47.42
N VAL A 52 11.45 18.95 -46.16
CA VAL A 52 12.40 19.07 -45.03
C VAL A 52 12.84 17.67 -44.64
N HIS A 53 14.15 17.40 -44.68
CA HIS A 53 14.73 16.15 -44.19
C HIS A 53 15.16 16.32 -42.73
N ILE A 54 14.61 15.48 -41.84
CA ILE A 54 15.07 15.37 -40.45
C ILE A 54 15.62 13.96 -40.27
N ALA A 55 16.92 13.84 -40.02
CA ALA A 55 17.57 12.59 -39.65
C ALA A 55 17.61 12.48 -38.13
N MET A 56 17.00 11.44 -37.56
CA MET A 56 17.14 11.09 -36.15
C MET A 56 17.95 9.79 -36.03
N ASN A 57 19.18 9.89 -35.53
CA ASN A 57 19.96 8.73 -35.11
C ASN A 57 19.75 8.52 -33.60
N ALA A 58 19.28 7.34 -33.19
CA ALA A 58 19.30 6.93 -31.80
C ALA A 58 20.74 6.57 -31.42
N ILE A 59 21.44 7.51 -30.79
CA ILE A 59 22.76 7.31 -30.19
C ILE A 59 22.54 7.10 -28.69
N ILE A 60 22.87 5.91 -28.17
CA ILE A 60 23.16 5.77 -26.74
C ILE A 60 24.47 6.51 -26.52
N PRO A 61 24.50 7.61 -25.74
CA PRO A 61 25.74 8.36 -25.56
C PRO A 61 26.75 7.50 -24.81
N ALA A 62 27.94 7.32 -25.39
CA ALA A 62 29.06 6.72 -24.67
C ALA A 62 29.33 7.55 -23.40
N PRO A 63 29.41 6.92 -22.22
CA PRO A 63 29.59 7.65 -20.98
C PRO A 63 30.99 8.28 -20.93
N ASN A 64 31.04 9.62 -20.81
CA ASN A 64 32.26 10.33 -20.45
C ASN A 64 32.75 9.85 -19.08
N SER A 65 34.05 9.56 -18.98
CA SER A 65 34.71 8.85 -17.87
C SER A 65 34.70 9.54 -16.49
N SER A 66 33.96 10.63 -16.29
CA SER A 66 33.94 11.39 -15.04
C SER A 66 32.66 11.24 -14.19
N ASN A 67 31.59 10.63 -14.68
CA ASN A 67 30.31 10.53 -13.95
C ASN A 67 30.09 9.18 -13.25
N SER A 68 30.97 8.83 -12.31
CA SER A 68 30.86 7.60 -11.50
C SER A 68 29.54 7.46 -10.73
N SER A 69 28.90 8.58 -10.33
CA SER A 69 27.60 8.56 -9.64
C SER A 69 26.44 8.07 -10.51
N SER A 70 26.54 8.28 -11.83
CA SER A 70 25.51 7.84 -12.77
C SER A 70 25.48 6.31 -12.90
N LEU A 71 26.64 5.66 -12.86
CA LEU A 71 26.74 4.20 -12.99
C LEU A 71 26.25 3.47 -11.75
N ASP A 72 26.50 4.02 -10.56
CA ASP A 72 26.00 3.45 -9.30
C ASP A 72 24.46 3.43 -9.28
N ALA A 73 23.82 4.50 -9.76
CA ALA A 73 22.36 4.57 -9.85
C ALA A 73 21.81 3.50 -10.80
N VAL A 74 22.39 3.35 -12.00
CA VAL A 74 21.99 2.31 -12.97
C VAL A 74 22.18 0.90 -12.39
N ALA A 75 23.25 0.68 -11.63
CA ALA A 75 23.53 -0.59 -10.98
C ALA A 75 22.47 -0.97 -9.93
N LEU A 76 22.08 -0.01 -9.08
CA LEU A 76 21.04 -0.23 -8.06
C LEU A 76 19.64 -0.36 -8.69
N GLU A 77 19.37 0.38 -9.77
CA GLU A 77 18.13 0.25 -10.55
C GLU A 77 18.02 -1.13 -11.22
N LEU A 78 19.12 -1.63 -11.80
CA LEU A 78 19.15 -2.96 -12.39
C LEU A 78 18.89 -4.06 -11.35
N ALA A 79 19.41 -3.91 -10.12
CA ALA A 79 19.13 -4.83 -9.02
C ALA A 79 17.66 -4.76 -8.56
N ALA A 80 17.08 -3.56 -8.54
CA ALA A 80 15.67 -3.36 -8.22
C ALA A 80 14.77 -4.03 -9.26
N ASP A 81 15.03 -3.82 -10.55
CA ASP A 81 14.28 -4.46 -11.63
C ASP A 81 14.37 -5.99 -11.54
N PHE A 82 15.56 -6.52 -11.25
CA PHE A 82 15.74 -7.96 -11.05
C PHE A 82 14.88 -8.50 -9.90
N HIS A 83 14.90 -7.82 -8.76
CA HIS A 83 14.07 -8.21 -7.61
C HIS A 83 12.59 -8.28 -7.99
N PHE A 84 12.08 -7.27 -8.70
CA PHE A 84 10.68 -7.24 -9.14
C PHE A 84 10.34 -8.38 -10.10
N ASP A 85 11.23 -8.66 -11.07
CA ASP A 85 11.04 -9.76 -12.02
C ASP A 85 11.06 -11.12 -11.32
N VAL A 86 12.02 -11.36 -10.41
CA VAL A 86 12.14 -12.63 -9.67
C VAL A 86 10.97 -12.82 -8.71
N SER A 87 10.48 -11.77 -8.06
CA SER A 87 9.32 -11.85 -7.16
C SER A 87 8.03 -12.24 -7.88
N GLY A 88 7.93 -11.99 -9.19
CA GLY A 88 6.82 -12.45 -10.03
C GLY A 88 7.03 -13.84 -10.65
N CYS A 89 8.23 -14.41 -10.51
CA CYS A 89 8.58 -15.70 -11.10
C CYS A 89 7.90 -16.84 -10.34
N SER A 90 7.32 -17.82 -11.07
CA SER A 90 6.70 -19.00 -10.42
C SER A 90 7.34 -20.33 -10.78
N THR A 91 8.25 -20.37 -11.77
CA THR A 91 8.88 -21.62 -12.22
C THR A 91 10.40 -21.48 -12.34
N PRO A 92 11.17 -22.58 -12.18
CA PRO A 92 12.61 -22.57 -12.36
C PRO A 92 13.07 -22.11 -13.76
N GLU A 93 12.30 -22.42 -14.81
CA GLU A 93 12.61 -22.07 -16.19
C GLU A 93 12.48 -20.56 -16.46
N GLU A 94 11.46 -19.93 -15.86
CA GLU A 94 11.31 -18.48 -15.90
C GLU A 94 12.44 -17.79 -15.17
N LEU A 95 12.84 -18.32 -14.00
CA LEU A 95 13.98 -17.80 -13.25
C LEU A 95 15.25 -17.88 -14.10
N HIS A 96 15.48 -19.00 -14.78
CA HIS A 96 16.59 -19.17 -15.71
C HIS A 96 16.57 -18.12 -16.84
N THR A 97 15.39 -17.88 -17.43
CA THR A 97 15.19 -16.87 -18.49
C THR A 97 15.46 -15.46 -17.98
N ILE A 98 15.00 -15.13 -16.78
CA ILE A 98 15.27 -13.84 -16.12
C ILE A 98 16.77 -13.70 -15.88
N CYS A 99 17.43 -14.71 -15.30
CA CYS A 99 18.87 -14.72 -15.07
C CYS A 99 19.66 -14.48 -16.37
N GLY A 100 19.30 -15.15 -17.47
CA GLY A 100 19.92 -14.93 -18.79
C GLY A 100 19.75 -13.50 -19.31
N ARG A 101 18.55 -12.90 -19.14
CA ARG A 101 18.29 -11.51 -19.51
C ARG A 101 19.13 -10.52 -18.71
N TYR A 102 19.25 -10.71 -17.40
CA TYR A 102 20.05 -9.82 -16.55
C TYR A 102 21.55 -10.02 -16.73
N ARG A 103 22.02 -11.25 -16.99
CA ARG A 103 23.38 -11.53 -17.45
C ARG A 103 23.71 -10.67 -18.67
N ASP A 104 22.87 -10.70 -19.69
CA ASP A 104 23.08 -9.95 -20.92
C ASP A 104 23.06 -8.44 -20.69
N LYS A 105 22.14 -7.93 -19.85
CA LYS A 105 22.14 -6.51 -19.44
C LYS A 105 23.43 -6.10 -18.74
N VAL A 106 23.95 -6.94 -17.84
CA VAL A 106 25.21 -6.67 -17.13
C VAL A 106 26.41 -6.69 -18.07
N LEU A 107 26.47 -7.64 -19.01
CA LEU A 107 27.55 -7.71 -20.02
C LEU A 107 27.63 -6.45 -20.90
N LEU A 108 26.51 -5.72 -21.06
CA LEU A 108 26.47 -4.44 -21.78
C LEU A 108 26.98 -3.26 -20.95
N LEU A 109 27.03 -3.39 -19.63
CA LEU A 109 27.61 -2.38 -18.75
C LEU A 109 29.15 -2.53 -18.81
N HIS A 110 29.90 -1.43 -18.91
CA HIS A 110 31.36 -1.48 -19.01
C HIS A 110 32.04 -1.62 -17.62
N ASP A 111 32.87 -0.67 -17.19
CA ASP A 111 33.76 -0.80 -16.01
C ASP A 111 33.10 -1.15 -14.67
N ALA A 112 31.79 -0.88 -14.51
CA ALA A 112 31.00 -1.23 -13.32
C ALA A 112 30.46 -2.67 -13.33
N ALA A 113 30.46 -3.33 -14.50
CA ALA A 113 29.80 -4.61 -14.67
C ALA A 113 30.49 -5.78 -13.99
N SER A 114 31.79 -5.69 -13.71
CA SER A 114 32.47 -6.73 -12.93
C SER A 114 31.86 -6.92 -11.54
N GLN A 115 31.56 -5.83 -10.82
CA GLN A 115 30.96 -5.91 -9.48
C GLN A 115 29.54 -6.42 -9.52
N LEU A 116 28.73 -5.91 -10.45
CA LEU A 116 27.38 -6.40 -10.67
C LEU A 116 27.38 -7.87 -11.07
N ALA A 117 28.23 -8.28 -12.01
CA ALA A 117 28.36 -9.67 -12.41
C ALA A 117 28.70 -10.56 -11.21
N ALA A 118 29.61 -10.12 -10.33
CA ALA A 118 29.95 -10.85 -9.11
C ALA A 118 28.83 -10.90 -8.06
N THR A 119 27.95 -9.89 -8.01
CA THR A 119 26.72 -9.92 -7.20
C THR A 119 25.72 -10.90 -7.78
N PHE A 120 25.35 -10.73 -9.04
CA PHE A 120 24.37 -11.56 -9.74
C PHE A 120 24.80 -13.02 -9.82
N LEU A 121 26.09 -13.31 -10.03
CA LEU A 121 26.61 -14.68 -10.01
C LEU A 121 26.45 -15.35 -8.63
N SER A 122 26.51 -14.58 -7.53
CA SER A 122 26.24 -15.14 -6.19
C SER A 122 24.75 -15.35 -5.91
N ILE A 123 23.87 -14.67 -6.65
CA ILE A 123 22.42 -14.77 -6.52
C ILE A 123 21.86 -15.89 -7.40
N PHE A 124 22.44 -16.10 -8.58
CA PHE A 124 21.96 -17.08 -9.54
C PHE A 124 22.08 -18.51 -8.99
N PRO A 125 21.02 -19.33 -9.13
CA PRO A 125 21.10 -20.75 -8.82
C PRO A 125 22.30 -21.41 -9.50
N LYS A 126 23.06 -22.20 -8.74
CA LYS A 126 24.32 -22.82 -9.23
C LYS A 126 24.11 -23.74 -10.43
N ASP A 127 22.90 -24.25 -10.60
CA ASP A 127 22.56 -25.21 -11.66
C ASP A 127 22.23 -24.54 -13.01
N ILE A 128 22.14 -23.21 -13.06
CA ILE A 128 21.79 -22.44 -14.27
C ILE A 128 22.84 -22.56 -15.39
N GLY A 129 24.10 -22.91 -15.08
CA GLY A 129 25.18 -22.96 -16.08
C GLY A 129 25.55 -24.36 -16.60
N LEU A 130 25.00 -25.44 -16.02
CA LEU A 130 25.60 -26.78 -16.17
C LEU A 130 24.98 -27.65 -17.28
N SER A 131 23.91 -27.20 -17.95
CA SER A 131 23.08 -28.10 -18.78
C SER A 131 23.19 -27.97 -20.30
N LEU A 132 24.14 -27.22 -20.88
CA LEU A 132 24.17 -27.08 -22.35
C LEU A 132 25.55 -27.28 -22.99
N ASP A 133 25.57 -28.24 -23.92
CA ASP A 133 26.50 -28.36 -25.05
C ASP A 133 26.78 -27.00 -25.72
N GLN A 134 27.92 -26.91 -26.42
CA GLN A 134 28.59 -25.76 -27.10
C GLN A 134 27.70 -24.68 -27.78
N SER A 135 26.73 -24.15 -27.07
CA SER A 135 25.75 -23.18 -27.52
C SER A 135 26.26 -21.76 -27.27
N THR A 136 25.72 -20.81 -28.02
CA THR A 136 26.00 -19.38 -27.86
C THR A 136 25.71 -18.90 -26.43
N ASP A 137 24.76 -19.52 -25.74
CA ASP A 137 24.40 -19.19 -24.36
C ASP A 137 25.48 -19.60 -23.35
N ALA A 138 26.10 -20.77 -23.54
CA ALA A 138 27.22 -21.24 -22.71
C ALA A 138 28.44 -20.29 -22.81
N THR A 139 28.69 -19.73 -23.99
CA THR A 139 29.75 -18.73 -24.19
C THR A 139 29.46 -17.45 -23.41
N ARG A 140 28.21 -16.95 -23.43
CA ARG A 140 27.83 -15.74 -22.67
C ARG A 140 27.91 -15.96 -21.15
N TRP A 141 27.53 -17.13 -20.66
CA TRP A 141 27.72 -17.48 -19.25
C TRP A 141 29.20 -17.47 -18.86
N ARG A 142 30.08 -18.02 -19.71
CA ARG A 142 31.53 -17.97 -19.49
C ARG A 142 32.09 -16.55 -19.47
N GLU A 143 31.65 -15.70 -20.40
CA GLU A 143 32.02 -14.26 -20.42
C GLU A 143 31.58 -13.55 -19.14
N PHE A 144 30.37 -13.86 -18.66
CA PHE A 144 29.83 -13.30 -17.43
C PHE A 144 30.58 -13.78 -16.18
N GLU A 145 30.94 -15.06 -16.10
CA GLU A 145 31.80 -15.61 -15.05
C GLU A 145 33.20 -14.98 -15.05
N GLU A 146 33.80 -14.81 -16.23
CA GLU A 146 35.08 -14.14 -16.37
C GLU A 146 34.99 -12.68 -15.89
N LEU A 147 33.92 -11.98 -16.27
CA LEU A 147 33.64 -10.62 -15.82
C LEU A 147 33.46 -10.53 -14.30
N ALA A 148 32.72 -11.46 -13.70
CA ALA A 148 32.55 -11.57 -12.25
C ALA A 148 33.88 -11.87 -11.53
N SER A 149 34.75 -12.69 -12.11
CA SER A 149 36.05 -13.01 -11.53
C SER A 149 36.94 -11.77 -11.36
N LYS A 150 36.88 -10.82 -12.31
CA LYS A 150 37.63 -9.56 -12.28
C LYS A 150 37.29 -8.68 -11.08
N ALA A 151 36.10 -8.83 -10.49
CA ALA A 151 35.67 -8.08 -9.31
C ALA A 151 36.51 -8.37 -8.06
N HIS A 152 36.99 -9.62 -7.92
CA HIS A 152 37.71 -10.08 -6.73
C HIS A 152 39.08 -9.40 -6.55
N ASN A 153 39.64 -8.86 -7.64
CA ASN A 153 40.93 -8.17 -7.62
C ASN A 153 40.83 -6.69 -7.27
N ARG A 154 39.61 -6.12 -7.19
CA ARG A 154 39.40 -4.71 -6.87
C ARG A 154 39.25 -4.50 -5.37
N ARG A 155 40.20 -3.78 -4.77
CA ARG A 155 40.17 -3.32 -3.36
C ARG A 155 39.43 -1.99 -3.17
N ASP A 156 38.72 -1.52 -4.20
CA ASP A 156 37.98 -0.26 -4.12
C ASP A 156 36.76 -0.43 -3.19
N ARG A 157 36.75 0.35 -2.10
CA ARG A 157 35.68 0.34 -1.10
C ARG A 157 34.33 0.72 -1.71
N ARG A 158 34.31 1.62 -2.70
CA ARG A 158 33.06 2.06 -3.34
C ARG A 158 32.46 0.95 -4.20
N ALA A 159 33.29 0.34 -5.05
CA ALA A 159 32.92 -0.84 -5.82
C ALA A 159 32.38 -1.99 -4.94
N GLN A 160 33.00 -2.25 -3.79
CA GLN A 160 32.53 -3.23 -2.82
C GLN A 160 31.20 -2.84 -2.19
N ALA A 161 31.03 -1.58 -1.80
CA ALA A 161 29.75 -1.07 -1.28
C ALA A 161 28.62 -1.31 -2.28
N LEU A 162 28.82 -0.89 -3.54
CA LEU A 162 27.84 -1.06 -4.61
C LEU A 162 27.47 -2.53 -4.82
N ARG A 163 28.46 -3.43 -4.85
CA ARG A 163 28.26 -4.88 -4.97
C ARG A 163 27.28 -5.40 -3.92
N HIS A 164 27.53 -5.06 -2.65
CA HIS A 164 26.73 -5.55 -1.53
C HIS A 164 25.35 -4.88 -1.47
N GLN A 165 25.25 -3.58 -1.76
CA GLN A 165 23.98 -2.87 -1.82
C GLN A 165 23.07 -3.44 -2.92
N ALA A 166 23.60 -3.65 -4.12
CA ALA A 166 22.88 -4.29 -5.22
C ALA A 166 22.39 -5.69 -4.83
N GLY A 167 23.20 -6.46 -4.11
CA GLY A 167 22.81 -7.79 -3.66
C GLY A 167 21.67 -7.79 -2.66
N ILE A 168 21.71 -6.88 -1.68
CA ILE A 168 20.61 -6.71 -0.71
C ILE A 168 19.31 -6.32 -1.45
N ILE A 169 19.39 -5.35 -2.38
CA ILE A 169 18.24 -4.90 -3.17
C ILE A 169 17.69 -6.05 -4.03
N ALA A 170 18.54 -6.86 -4.64
CA ALA A 170 18.11 -7.97 -5.50
C ALA A 170 17.28 -9.02 -4.74
N PHE A 171 17.59 -9.28 -3.46
CA PHE A 171 16.85 -10.25 -2.65
C PHE A 171 15.65 -9.64 -1.91
N TRP A 172 15.86 -8.57 -1.16
CA TRP A 172 14.84 -8.01 -0.26
C TRP A 172 14.14 -6.77 -0.81
N GLY A 173 14.55 -6.30 -1.97
CA GLY A 173 13.90 -5.20 -2.67
C GLY A 173 14.41 -3.81 -2.29
N PRO A 174 14.18 -2.82 -3.17
CA PRO A 174 14.64 -1.45 -2.96
C PRO A 174 13.85 -0.72 -1.88
N ALA A 175 12.64 -1.17 -1.56
CA ALA A 175 11.75 -0.54 -0.59
C ALA A 175 12.27 -0.76 0.84
N VAL A 176 12.51 -2.02 1.22
CA VAL A 176 13.18 -2.42 2.49
C VAL A 176 14.52 -1.72 2.64
N PHE A 177 15.38 -1.78 1.61
CA PHE A 177 16.72 -1.20 1.66
C PHE A 177 16.72 0.32 1.91
N ARG A 178 15.74 1.05 1.35
CA ARG A 178 15.59 2.49 1.55
C ARG A 178 14.94 2.83 2.88
N HIS A 179 13.93 2.06 3.31
CA HIS A 179 13.18 2.30 4.54
C HIS A 179 14.12 2.35 5.75
N TYR A 180 15.02 1.38 5.87
CA TYR A 180 16.02 1.31 6.94
C TYR A 180 17.32 2.09 6.68
N SER A 181 17.34 2.96 5.66
CA SER A 181 18.50 3.77 5.30
C SER A 181 19.81 2.97 5.12
N TRP A 182 19.73 1.73 4.63
CA TRP A 182 20.92 0.85 4.59
C TRP A 182 21.98 1.27 3.56
N HIS A 183 21.66 2.24 2.70
CA HIS A 183 22.61 2.91 1.83
C HIS A 183 23.73 3.65 2.59
N ALA A 184 23.48 4.03 3.84
CA ALA A 184 24.44 4.73 4.70
C ALA A 184 25.31 3.79 5.56
N LEU A 185 25.10 2.47 5.51
CA LEU A 185 25.86 1.52 6.32
C LEU A 185 27.34 1.47 5.92
N PRO A 186 28.26 1.27 6.87
CA PRO A 186 29.64 0.95 6.53
C PRO A 186 29.74 -0.33 5.70
N VAL A 187 30.65 -0.34 4.74
CA VAL A 187 30.84 -1.46 3.77
C VAL A 187 30.94 -2.82 4.45
N ASP A 188 31.64 -2.92 5.58
CA ASP A 188 31.79 -4.17 6.34
C ASP A 188 30.46 -4.72 6.85
N LEU A 189 29.53 -3.83 7.21
CA LEU A 189 28.21 -4.20 7.70
C LEU A 189 27.26 -4.47 6.54
N THR A 190 27.30 -3.67 5.47
CA THR A 190 26.59 -3.96 4.22
C THR A 190 26.97 -5.34 3.68
N ARG A 191 28.26 -5.71 3.75
CA ARG A 191 28.72 -7.05 3.38
C ARG A 191 28.08 -8.14 4.23
N ARG A 192 28.02 -7.97 5.56
CA ARG A 192 27.40 -8.97 6.45
C ARG A 192 25.91 -9.10 6.22
N LEU A 193 25.24 -7.99 5.93
CA LEU A 193 23.82 -7.98 5.58
C LEU A 193 23.57 -8.68 4.24
N HIS A 194 24.45 -8.47 3.25
CA HIS A 194 24.44 -9.23 2.00
C HIS A 194 24.75 -10.73 2.20
N ASP A 195 25.70 -11.08 3.07
CA ASP A 195 25.93 -12.48 3.43
C ASP A 195 24.67 -13.12 4.05
N LEU A 196 23.90 -12.33 4.83
CA LEU A 196 22.63 -12.77 5.41
C LEU A 196 21.55 -12.95 4.32
N THR A 197 21.46 -12.04 3.33
CA THR A 197 20.50 -12.18 2.22
C THR A 197 20.74 -13.45 1.39
N LEU A 198 21.99 -13.87 1.26
CA LEU A 198 22.36 -15.11 0.55
C LEU A 198 21.91 -16.37 1.30
N LEU A 199 21.86 -16.33 2.63
CA LEU A 199 21.43 -17.46 3.47
C LEU A 199 19.93 -17.45 3.72
N VAL A 200 19.32 -16.27 3.77
CA VAL A 200 17.88 -16.06 3.99
C VAL A 200 17.34 -15.12 2.91
N PRO A 201 17.08 -15.64 1.69
CA PRO A 201 16.67 -14.82 0.54
C PRO A 201 15.32 -14.14 0.71
N ARG A 202 14.42 -14.75 1.49
CA ARG A 202 13.07 -14.23 1.75
C ARG A 202 13.11 -13.23 2.89
N TRP A 203 12.53 -12.05 2.65
CA TRP A 203 12.50 -10.99 3.64
C TRP A 203 11.74 -11.40 4.91
N GLU A 204 10.63 -12.13 4.77
CA GLU A 204 9.79 -12.53 5.89
C GLU A 204 10.53 -13.45 6.87
N ASP A 205 11.42 -14.30 6.36
CA ASP A 205 12.26 -15.17 7.18
C ASP A 205 13.43 -14.37 7.80
N ALA A 206 14.03 -13.46 7.02
CA ALA A 206 15.14 -12.64 7.48
C ALA A 206 14.74 -11.70 8.62
N VAL A 207 13.59 -11.04 8.51
CA VAL A 207 13.10 -10.10 9.53
C VAL A 207 12.80 -10.83 10.84
N ARG A 208 12.29 -12.06 10.81
CA ARG A 208 12.09 -12.89 12.02
C ARG A 208 13.41 -13.20 12.73
N VAL A 209 14.44 -13.57 11.97
CA VAL A 209 15.78 -13.84 12.53
C VAL A 209 16.37 -12.57 13.14
N ILE A 210 16.25 -11.43 12.47
CA ILE A 210 16.76 -10.14 12.96
C ILE A 210 15.99 -9.71 14.23
N ASN A 211 14.66 -9.75 14.19
CA ASN A 211 13.78 -9.45 15.33
C ASN A 211 14.14 -10.28 16.55
N ARG A 212 14.41 -11.58 16.38
CA ARG A 212 14.84 -12.45 17.48
C ARG A 212 16.10 -11.93 18.18
N GLN A 213 17.11 -11.49 17.43
CA GLN A 213 18.34 -10.98 18.03
C GLN A 213 18.13 -9.63 18.69
N MET A 214 17.32 -8.76 18.07
CA MET A 214 16.92 -7.49 18.65
C MET A 214 16.16 -7.67 19.98
N LEU A 215 15.21 -8.60 20.03
CA LEU A 215 14.47 -8.95 21.24
C LEU A 215 15.39 -9.53 22.32
N ALA A 216 16.34 -10.40 21.95
CA ALA A 216 17.32 -10.93 22.90
C ALA A 216 18.19 -9.80 23.50
N ARG A 217 18.60 -8.82 22.69
CA ARG A 217 19.31 -7.63 23.16
C ARG A 217 18.43 -6.76 24.06
N HIS A 218 17.17 -6.55 23.69
CA HIS A 218 16.20 -5.80 24.48
C HIS A 218 15.95 -6.47 25.84
N GLU A 219 15.79 -7.80 25.86
CA GLU A 219 15.59 -8.59 27.08
C GLU A 219 16.78 -8.45 28.03
N GLN A 220 18.01 -8.55 27.51
CA GLN A 220 19.22 -8.34 28.33
C GLN A 220 19.22 -6.95 28.98
N ARG A 221 18.73 -5.94 28.26
CA ARG A 221 18.64 -4.58 28.77
C ARG A 221 17.58 -4.44 29.86
N VAL A 222 16.35 -4.90 29.60
CA VAL A 222 15.19 -4.66 30.47
C VAL A 222 15.14 -5.62 31.65
N LEU A 223 15.33 -6.92 31.43
CA LEU A 223 15.15 -7.94 32.46
C LEU A 223 16.43 -8.28 33.22
N CYS A 224 17.57 -8.30 32.53
CA CYS A 224 18.86 -8.63 33.14
C CYS A 224 19.62 -7.41 33.68
N ASN A 225 19.03 -6.22 33.57
CA ASN A 225 19.61 -4.93 33.95
C ASN A 225 21.05 -4.72 33.41
N ASN A 226 21.33 -5.26 32.22
CA ASN A 226 22.63 -5.11 31.59
C ASN A 226 22.72 -3.74 30.90
N TYR A 227 23.28 -2.75 31.59
CA TYR A 227 23.46 -1.38 31.08
C TYR A 227 24.34 -1.26 29.83
N LYS A 228 25.06 -2.32 29.44
CA LYS A 228 25.84 -2.34 28.19
C LYS A 228 25.00 -2.72 26.97
N ALA A 229 23.82 -3.32 27.19
CA ALA A 229 22.83 -3.55 26.13
C ALA A 229 21.99 -2.28 25.93
N HIS A 230 21.47 -2.10 24.72
CA HIS A 230 20.60 -0.98 24.36
C HIS A 230 19.18 -1.51 24.16
N LYS A 231 18.17 -0.69 24.44
CA LYS A 231 16.80 -1.03 24.02
C LYS A 231 16.69 -1.03 22.50
N ILE A 232 15.64 -1.65 21.97
CA ILE A 232 15.29 -1.48 20.55
C ILE A 232 15.02 0.01 20.31
N GLY A 233 15.53 0.57 19.21
CA GLY A 233 15.51 2.01 18.90
C GLY A 233 16.56 2.86 19.61
N GLU A 234 17.25 2.33 20.63
CA GLU A 234 18.44 2.97 21.20
C GLU A 234 19.70 2.48 20.47
N HIS A 235 20.58 3.42 20.11
CA HIS A 235 21.86 3.13 19.50
C HIS A 235 23.02 3.44 20.45
N ALA A 236 24.07 2.63 20.38
CA ALA A 236 25.31 3.00 21.05
C ALA A 236 25.82 4.33 20.47
N THR A 237 26.38 5.24 21.27
CA THR A 237 26.98 6.49 20.74
C THR A 237 28.15 6.25 19.78
N SER A 238 28.74 5.05 19.85
CA SER A 238 29.78 4.58 18.94
C SER A 238 29.23 3.76 17.75
N SER A 239 27.92 3.52 17.70
CA SER A 239 27.28 2.81 16.61
C SER A 239 27.42 3.61 15.33
N THR A 240 27.78 2.93 14.25
CA THR A 240 27.82 3.52 12.91
C THR A 240 26.41 3.66 12.32
N ILE A 241 25.41 3.04 12.95
CA ILE A 241 24.00 3.15 12.61
C ILE A 241 23.42 4.11 13.64
N GLN A 242 23.13 5.33 13.20
CA GLN A 242 22.49 6.36 14.02
C GLN A 242 21.16 6.82 13.40
N ASP A 243 20.70 6.12 12.36
CA ASP A 243 19.44 6.47 11.72
C ASP A 243 18.29 5.97 12.61
N PRO A 244 17.43 6.87 13.11
CA PRO A 244 16.32 6.50 13.98
C PRO A 244 15.31 5.56 13.31
N ARG A 245 15.32 5.43 11.97
CA ARG A 245 14.48 4.49 11.23
C ARG A 245 14.99 3.05 11.25
N SER A 246 16.26 2.82 11.61
CA SER A 246 16.85 1.49 11.62
C SER A 246 16.98 1.00 13.08
N PRO A 247 16.01 0.26 13.62
CA PRO A 247 16.06 -0.21 15.02
C PRO A 247 17.17 -1.26 15.27
N VAL A 248 17.80 -1.74 14.19
CA VAL A 248 18.83 -2.78 14.16
C VAL A 248 20.20 -2.21 14.51
N GLU A 249 20.90 -2.84 15.45
CA GLU A 249 22.30 -2.55 15.77
C GLU A 249 23.27 -3.44 14.97
N ARG A 250 24.54 -3.02 14.87
CA ARG A 250 25.60 -3.83 14.24
C ARG A 250 25.67 -5.24 14.82
N LYS A 251 25.50 -5.37 16.15
CA LYS A 251 25.56 -6.65 16.85
C LYS A 251 24.41 -7.58 16.43
N ASP A 252 23.22 -7.05 16.23
CA ASP A 252 22.04 -7.82 15.86
C ASP A 252 22.23 -8.48 14.48
N ILE A 253 22.78 -7.77 13.49
CA ILE A 253 23.09 -8.33 12.16
C ILE A 253 24.14 -9.44 12.24
N ILE A 254 25.17 -9.25 13.10
CA ILE A 254 26.23 -10.26 13.28
C ILE A 254 25.66 -11.51 13.94
N ASP A 255 24.93 -11.34 15.03
CA ASP A 255 24.34 -12.45 15.79
C ASP A 255 23.28 -13.18 14.93
N ALA A 256 22.53 -12.46 14.09
CA ALA A 256 21.56 -13.04 13.15
C ALA A 256 22.27 -13.91 12.09
N LEU A 257 23.34 -13.38 11.49
CA LEU A 257 24.13 -14.11 10.51
C LEU A 257 24.78 -15.37 11.12
N ASP A 258 25.33 -15.26 12.32
CA ASP A 258 25.94 -16.39 13.02
C ASP A 258 24.88 -17.43 13.44
N CYS A 259 23.69 -16.98 13.86
CA CYS A 259 22.56 -17.85 14.15
C CYS A 259 22.13 -18.66 12.91
N VAL A 260 21.97 -18.03 11.76
CA VAL A 260 21.59 -18.72 10.51
C VAL A 260 22.67 -19.71 10.07
N ARG A 261 23.95 -19.38 10.25
CA ARG A 261 25.07 -20.30 9.93
C ARG A 261 25.10 -21.53 10.83
N GLN A 262 24.69 -21.39 12.09
CA GLN A 262 24.66 -22.50 13.04
C GLN A 262 23.41 -23.37 12.88
N CYS A 263 22.29 -22.76 12.50
CA CYS A 263 21.03 -23.45 12.27
C CYS A 263 20.96 -24.00 10.83
N ALA A 264 21.67 -25.09 10.56
CA ALA A 264 21.50 -25.82 9.31
C ALA A 264 20.07 -26.39 9.24
N HIS A 265 19.21 -25.77 8.42
CA HIS A 265 17.89 -26.29 7.99
C HIS A 265 16.74 -26.35 8.99
N HIS A 266 16.74 -25.57 10.08
CA HIS A 266 15.59 -25.54 10.99
C HIS A 266 14.52 -24.58 10.47
N SER A 267 13.25 -25.00 10.53
CA SER A 267 12.11 -24.11 10.30
C SER A 267 12.15 -22.98 11.34
N TRP A 268 12.04 -21.75 10.85
CA TRP A 268 12.01 -20.54 11.67
C TRP A 268 10.60 -20.22 12.21
N ASP A 269 9.65 -21.14 12.05
CA ASP A 269 8.23 -20.95 12.41
C ASP A 269 7.99 -20.88 13.92
N HIS A 270 8.99 -21.20 14.75
CA HIS A 270 8.90 -21.19 16.22
C HIS A 270 9.58 -19.98 16.88
N ILE A 271 9.95 -18.95 16.11
CA ILE A 271 10.42 -17.69 16.72
C ILE A 271 9.19 -16.98 17.30
N ASN A 272 8.92 -17.24 18.58
CA ASN A 272 7.87 -16.53 19.30
C ASN A 272 8.24 -15.06 19.42
N ASP A 273 7.31 -14.21 18.97
CA ASP A 273 7.31 -12.77 19.14
C ASP A 273 6.94 -12.39 20.59
N ALA A 274 7.71 -12.91 21.54
CA ALA A 274 7.46 -12.74 22.96
C ALA A 274 8.77 -12.69 23.74
N ILE A 275 8.85 -11.76 24.70
CA ILE A 275 9.93 -11.70 25.67
C ILE A 275 9.51 -12.53 26.88
N ARG A 276 10.12 -13.72 27.06
CA ARG A 276 9.74 -14.70 28.10
C ARG A 276 8.25 -15.09 28.10
N GLY A 277 7.64 -15.16 26.91
CA GLY A 277 6.21 -15.47 26.76
C GLY A 277 5.28 -14.28 26.95
N ALA A 278 5.79 -13.12 27.39
CA ALA A 278 5.03 -11.87 27.38
C ALA A 278 5.08 -11.23 25.98
N PRO A 279 3.95 -10.77 25.44
CA PRO A 279 3.89 -10.18 24.12
C PRO A 279 4.65 -8.84 24.03
N ILE A 280 5.18 -8.50 22.86
CA ILE A 280 6.11 -7.36 22.69
C ILE A 280 5.50 -5.99 23.04
N TRP A 281 4.19 -5.79 22.86
CA TRP A 281 3.52 -4.51 23.16
C TRP A 281 3.57 -4.15 24.65
N GLN A 282 3.73 -5.12 25.55
CA GLN A 282 3.95 -4.85 26.98
C GLN A 282 5.30 -4.16 27.27
N PHE A 283 6.20 -4.11 26.28
CA PHE A 283 7.50 -3.47 26.37
C PHE A 283 7.58 -2.17 25.54
N SER A 284 6.43 -1.60 25.15
CA SER A 284 6.34 -0.44 24.26
C SER A 284 7.08 -0.70 22.93
N LEU A 285 6.77 -1.83 22.31
CA LEU A 285 7.30 -2.24 21.02
C LEU A 285 6.14 -2.59 20.08
N THR A 286 6.29 -2.24 18.81
CA THR A 286 5.34 -2.55 17.72
C THR A 286 6.09 -3.04 16.48
N TYR A 287 5.37 -3.42 15.44
CA TYR A 287 5.94 -3.74 14.12
C TYR A 287 5.82 -2.55 13.19
N ASP A 288 6.84 -2.33 12.36
CA ASP A 288 6.77 -1.40 11.23
C ASP A 288 6.15 -2.05 9.97
N ASP A 289 6.02 -1.26 8.90
CA ASP A 289 5.46 -1.67 7.60
C ASP A 289 6.13 -2.90 6.96
N TYR A 290 7.36 -3.22 7.37
CA TYR A 290 8.14 -4.35 6.86
C TYR A 290 8.33 -5.46 7.88
N GLY A 291 7.62 -5.39 9.01
CA GLY A 291 7.59 -6.42 10.06
C GLY A 291 8.79 -6.40 11.00
N MET A 292 9.62 -5.34 11.00
CA MET A 292 10.69 -5.19 11.99
C MET A 292 10.13 -4.61 13.28
N ILE A 293 10.66 -5.06 14.42
CA ILE A 293 10.24 -4.55 15.73
C ILE A 293 10.85 -3.18 15.98
N VAL A 294 10.01 -2.18 16.24
CA VAL A 294 10.38 -0.80 16.54
C VAL A 294 9.79 -0.38 17.89
N PRO A 295 10.32 0.68 18.53
CA PRO A 295 9.67 1.24 19.70
C PRO A 295 8.29 1.79 19.33
N ASP A 296 7.32 1.56 20.19
CA ASP A 296 6.01 2.20 20.14
C ASP A 296 6.15 3.63 20.67
N VAL A 297 6.68 4.50 19.80
CA VAL A 297 6.73 5.94 20.06
C VAL A 297 5.39 6.45 19.58
N GLY A 298 4.42 6.62 20.50
CA GLY A 298 3.13 7.21 20.16
C GLY A 298 3.33 8.47 19.30
N ASP A 299 2.45 8.67 18.31
CA ASP A 299 2.66 9.58 17.18
C ASP A 299 3.09 11.02 17.56
N ASP A 300 2.80 11.46 18.79
CA ASP A 300 3.15 12.76 19.34
C ASP A 300 4.66 13.01 19.52
N GLU A 301 5.48 12.00 19.83
CA GLU A 301 6.92 12.21 20.10
C GLU A 301 7.81 12.18 18.85
N ILE A 302 7.37 11.47 17.79
CA ILE A 302 8.10 11.37 16.51
C ILE A 302 8.15 12.74 15.81
N LEU A 303 7.18 13.61 16.04
CA LEU A 303 7.18 15.00 15.55
C LEU A 303 8.02 15.94 16.43
N GLY A 304 8.09 15.71 17.74
CA GLY A 304 8.90 16.51 18.68
C GLY A 304 10.42 16.29 18.55
N ALA A 305 10.86 15.07 18.25
CA ALA A 305 12.27 14.75 18.00
C ALA A 305 12.78 15.30 16.64
N ARG A 306 11.89 15.70 15.73
CA ARG A 306 12.24 16.22 14.39
C ARG A 306 12.79 17.65 14.39
N LEU A 307 12.68 18.40 15.50
CA LEU A 307 13.19 19.78 15.58
C LEU A 307 13.69 20.13 16.99
N THR A 308 14.82 19.57 17.44
CA THR A 308 15.78 20.34 18.26
C THR A 308 17.15 19.65 18.33
N LYS A 309 18.18 20.31 17.79
CA LYS A 309 19.53 20.17 18.33
C LYS A 309 19.51 20.76 19.73
N ARG A 310 19.50 19.94 20.78
CA ARG A 310 19.76 20.45 22.14
C ARG A 310 21.26 20.71 22.33
N PRO A 311 21.65 21.86 22.91
CA PRO A 311 23.02 22.13 23.29
C PRO A 311 23.40 21.38 24.57
N ARG A 312 24.70 21.09 24.67
CA ARG A 312 25.38 20.46 25.81
C ARG A 312 25.05 21.17 27.12
N LEU A 313 24.53 20.43 28.10
CA LEU A 313 24.59 20.82 29.51
C LEU A 313 25.87 20.26 30.13
N HIS A 314 26.77 21.17 30.47
CA HIS A 314 27.90 20.89 31.34
C HIS A 314 27.41 20.77 32.79
N CYS A 315 27.86 19.72 33.46
CA CYS A 315 27.78 19.57 34.90
C CYS A 315 28.65 20.64 35.59
N HIS A 316 28.08 21.40 36.52
CA HIS A 316 28.86 21.96 37.63
C HIS A 316 28.09 21.84 38.95
N VAL A 317 28.88 21.52 39.98
CA VAL A 317 28.51 21.17 41.34
C VAL A 317 28.66 22.43 42.22
N SER A 318 27.68 22.60 43.12
CA SER A 318 27.68 23.36 44.40
C SER A 318 28.19 24.80 44.48
N GLY A 319 27.37 25.69 45.06
CA GLY A 319 27.81 26.97 45.63
C GLY A 319 26.67 27.71 46.34
N GLN A 320 26.94 28.20 47.55
CA GLN A 320 26.04 28.75 48.55
C GLN A 320 25.33 30.09 48.20
N GLU A 321 24.34 30.39 49.06
CA GLU A 321 24.02 31.68 49.71
C GLU A 321 22.90 32.59 49.16
N LYS A 322 21.98 32.86 50.11
CA LYS A 322 21.35 34.14 50.50
C LYS A 322 20.14 34.67 49.74
N ASP A 323 19.07 34.80 50.55
CA ASP A 323 18.21 35.97 50.75
C ASP A 323 17.78 36.75 49.50
N LEU A 324 16.47 36.80 49.27
CA LEU A 324 15.68 38.04 49.26
C LEU A 324 14.19 37.72 49.04
N LEU A 325 13.37 38.38 49.85
CA LEU A 325 11.91 38.33 49.99
C LEU A 325 11.13 38.71 48.71
N PRO A 326 9.85 38.31 48.59
CA PRO A 326 8.85 39.09 47.87
C PRO A 326 7.94 39.88 48.83
N ALA A 327 7.66 41.14 48.45
CA ALA A 327 6.61 42.01 49.01
C ALA A 327 5.23 41.35 48.84
N VAL A 328 4.42 41.16 49.89
CA VAL A 328 3.49 42.09 50.55
C VAL A 328 2.48 42.72 49.58
N GLU A 329 1.29 42.11 49.52
CA GLU A 329 0.01 42.84 49.51
C GLU A 329 -0.76 42.47 50.79
N GLU A 330 -1.12 43.51 51.54
CA GLU A 330 -2.01 43.55 52.70
C GLU A 330 -3.47 43.38 52.23
N GLY A 331 -4.46 42.90 52.97
CA GLY A 331 -4.61 42.46 54.35
C GLY A 331 -6.11 42.27 54.65
N GLU A 332 -6.46 41.46 55.66
CA GLU A 332 -7.65 41.61 56.53
C GLU A 332 -7.68 40.51 57.63
N VAL A 333 -6.93 40.76 58.71
CA VAL A 333 -7.32 40.82 60.14
C VAL A 333 -8.52 39.99 60.69
N LEU A 334 -8.15 39.02 61.57
CA LEU A 334 -8.78 38.48 62.83
C LEU A 334 -9.82 37.32 62.79
N PRO A 335 -9.96 36.50 63.87
CA PRO A 335 -9.01 36.13 64.94
C PRO A 335 -8.95 34.62 65.32
N ILE A 336 -7.77 34.22 65.80
CA ILE A 336 -7.42 33.35 66.94
C ILE A 336 -8.54 32.49 67.57
N SER A 337 -8.29 31.17 67.68
CA SER A 337 -8.54 30.39 68.90
C SER A 337 -7.68 29.12 68.95
N ASP A 338 -7.12 28.92 70.13
CA ASP A 338 -6.15 27.94 70.61
C ASP A 338 -6.65 26.49 70.73
N SER A 339 -5.68 25.63 71.10
CA SER A 339 -5.73 24.25 71.63
C SER A 339 -5.48 23.17 70.57
N GLY A 340 -4.40 22.38 70.58
CA GLY A 340 -3.49 22.03 71.66
C GLY A 340 -3.98 20.78 72.37
N GLN A 341 -3.62 19.59 71.88
CA GLN A 341 -3.43 18.40 72.72
C GLN A 341 -2.64 17.31 71.99
N ALA A 342 -1.49 16.98 72.58
CA ALA A 342 -0.69 15.81 72.30
C ALA A 342 -1.31 14.58 72.99
N ILE A 343 -1.21 13.41 72.33
CA ILE A 343 -1.25 12.10 72.99
C ILE A 343 -0.09 11.29 72.42
N GLU A 344 0.89 11.01 73.29
CA GLU A 344 1.81 9.88 73.19
C GLU A 344 1.05 8.61 73.58
N ASP A 345 1.26 7.48 72.88
CA ASP A 345 1.72 6.25 73.56
C ASP A 345 1.98 5.05 72.62
N HIS A 346 3.19 4.52 72.79
CA HIS A 346 3.68 3.14 72.84
C HIS A 346 3.13 1.99 71.96
N GLY A 347 4.08 1.26 71.36
CA GLY A 347 3.88 -0.11 70.86
C GLY A 347 5.10 -0.77 70.22
N VAL A 348 6.15 -1.04 71.00
CA VAL A 348 7.33 -1.85 70.66
C VAL A 348 6.98 -3.34 70.69
N LEU A 349 7.43 -4.14 69.72
CA LEU A 349 7.77 -5.55 69.93
C LEU A 349 8.89 -6.02 68.97
N GLN A 350 9.90 -6.66 69.54
CA GLN A 350 11.15 -7.16 68.95
C GLN A 350 11.04 -8.59 68.37
N PHE A 351 11.83 -8.83 67.30
CA PHE A 351 12.75 -9.95 66.96
C PHE A 351 12.70 -11.29 67.73
N PRO A 352 13.07 -12.45 67.11
CA PRO A 352 14.42 -12.75 66.54
C PRO A 352 14.38 -13.54 65.21
N GLY A 353 15.43 -13.73 64.40
CA GLY A 353 16.87 -13.69 64.59
C GLY A 353 17.46 -15.10 64.44
N THR A 354 18.06 -15.44 63.30
CA THR A 354 19.07 -16.51 63.19
C THR A 354 19.99 -16.31 61.98
N ALA A 355 21.30 -16.30 62.25
CA ALA A 355 22.41 -16.21 61.32
C ALA A 355 23.03 -17.60 61.06
N LEU A 356 23.91 -17.69 60.04
CA LEU A 356 25.03 -18.64 59.77
C LEU A 356 25.20 -18.73 58.23
N GLN A 357 26.34 -18.76 57.56
CA GLN A 357 27.77 -18.64 57.85
C GLN A 357 28.46 -18.51 56.47
N HIS A 358 29.53 -17.72 56.35
CA HIS A 358 30.45 -17.72 55.19
C HIS A 358 31.31 -19.00 55.17
N PRO A 359 31.93 -19.36 54.02
CA PRO A 359 33.34 -18.97 53.86
C PRO A 359 33.76 -18.60 52.42
N SER A 360 34.81 -17.77 52.35
CA SER A 360 35.59 -17.37 51.17
C SER A 360 36.77 -18.32 50.92
N ARG A 361 37.19 -18.49 49.66
CA ARG A 361 38.57 -18.85 49.22
C ARG A 361 38.67 -18.71 47.69
N GLU A 362 39.31 -17.67 47.16
CA GLU A 362 40.73 -17.54 46.74
C GLU A 362 41.20 -18.44 45.56
N VAL A 363 41.58 -17.74 44.48
CA VAL A 363 42.81 -17.86 43.65
C VAL A 363 43.09 -19.16 42.87
N ALA A 364 43.14 -19.06 41.53
CA ALA A 364 44.41 -19.17 40.76
C ALA A 364 44.21 -19.10 39.24
N THR A 365 45.11 -18.33 38.63
CA THR A 365 45.41 -18.14 37.21
C THR A 365 46.28 -19.26 36.61
N SER A 366 46.06 -19.64 35.35
CA SER A 366 47.13 -20.00 34.37
C SER A 366 46.50 -20.20 32.97
N ARG A 367 46.76 -19.33 32.00
CA ARG A 367 47.79 -19.44 30.93
C ARG A 367 47.66 -20.67 30.01
N SER A 368 47.38 -20.35 28.74
CA SER A 368 47.42 -21.12 27.47
C SER A 368 48.78 -21.85 27.24
N PRO A 369 48.98 -22.73 26.22
CA PRO A 369 48.77 -22.41 24.78
C PRO A 369 48.46 -23.57 23.77
N LEU A 370 48.05 -23.14 22.58
CA LEU A 370 48.32 -23.64 21.19
C LEU A 370 48.82 -25.07 20.96
N THR A 371 48.19 -25.77 20.01
CA THR A 371 48.75 -26.38 18.76
C THR A 371 47.64 -27.18 18.07
N ASP A 372 47.23 -26.85 16.84
CA ASP A 372 47.78 -27.20 15.51
C ASP A 372 47.22 -28.53 14.92
N LYS A 373 46.40 -28.35 13.87
CA LYS A 373 46.34 -29.08 12.57
C LYS A 373 45.95 -30.56 12.41
N HIS A 374 45.37 -30.77 11.22
CA HIS A 374 45.02 -31.99 10.48
C HIS A 374 43.74 -32.71 10.96
N GLY A 375 42.82 -33.17 10.12
CA GLY A 375 42.79 -33.33 8.67
C GLY A 375 42.06 -34.64 8.34
N LEU A 376 41.16 -34.57 7.36
CA LEU A 376 40.68 -35.66 6.48
C LEU A 376 39.71 -36.74 7.02
N ASN A 377 38.58 -36.77 6.30
CA ASN A 377 37.97 -37.93 5.61
C ASN A 377 37.13 -38.98 6.33
N SER A 378 36.18 -39.45 5.50
CA SER A 378 35.31 -40.63 5.58
C SER A 378 34.19 -40.54 6.62
N GLY A 379 32.95 -40.88 6.32
CA GLY A 379 32.45 -41.70 5.21
C GLY A 379 31.41 -42.64 5.78
N GLU A 380 30.18 -42.45 5.30
CA GLU A 380 29.18 -43.50 5.07
C GLU A 380 28.58 -44.35 6.22
N THR A 381 27.33 -44.71 5.92
CA THR A 381 26.50 -45.83 6.40
C THR A 381 25.68 -45.68 7.68
N LEU A 382 24.35 -45.63 7.43
CA LEU A 382 23.30 -46.49 7.99
C LEU A 382 23.29 -46.71 9.50
N ASN A 383 22.19 -46.29 10.14
CA ASN A 383 21.34 -47.28 10.80
C ASN A 383 19.89 -46.80 10.99
N ASP A 384 19.03 -47.73 10.63
CA ASP A 384 17.60 -47.83 10.73
C ASP A 384 17.26 -48.34 12.15
N VAL A 385 16.53 -47.59 12.98
CA VAL A 385 15.86 -48.11 14.20
C VAL A 385 14.63 -47.24 14.56
N SER A 386 13.47 -47.80 14.24
CA SER A 386 12.30 -47.96 15.12
C SER A 386 11.65 -46.74 15.80
N ARG A 387 10.48 -46.38 15.26
CA ARG A 387 9.15 -46.64 15.87
C ARG A 387 9.09 -46.57 17.40
N MET A 388 8.58 -45.46 17.93
CA MET A 388 7.89 -45.44 19.23
C MET A 388 6.67 -44.51 19.16
N GLU A 389 5.49 -45.16 19.19
CA GLU A 389 4.21 -44.54 19.52
C GLU A 389 4.20 -44.21 21.02
N THR A 390 3.88 -42.98 21.39
CA THR A 390 3.36 -42.65 22.74
C THR A 390 2.32 -41.54 22.65
N THR A 391 1.06 -41.97 22.66
CA THR A 391 0.01 -41.51 23.57
C THR A 391 -0.08 -40.01 23.91
N SER A 392 -1.08 -39.36 23.31
CA SER A 392 -2.19 -38.67 23.98
C SER A 392 -1.96 -38.27 25.46
N SER A 393 -1.94 -36.98 25.72
CA SER A 393 -2.36 -36.41 27.00
C SER A 393 -3.01 -35.05 26.75
N ALA A 394 -4.32 -35.02 26.97
CA ALA A 394 -5.15 -33.84 27.02
C ALA A 394 -4.80 -33.00 28.25
N SER A 395 -4.59 -31.70 28.04
CA SER A 395 -4.47 -30.72 29.11
C SER A 395 -5.47 -29.60 28.83
N GLN A 396 -6.49 -29.56 29.68
CA GLN A 396 -7.47 -28.50 29.82
C GLN A 396 -6.75 -27.16 30.04
N THR A 397 -7.03 -26.15 29.22
CA THR A 397 -6.71 -24.76 29.54
C THR A 397 -8.00 -24.04 29.87
N ALA A 398 -8.00 -23.48 31.08
CA ALA A 398 -9.07 -22.68 31.65
C ALA A 398 -9.25 -21.38 30.87
N ASP A 399 -10.51 -20.97 30.92
CA ASP A 399 -11.19 -19.84 30.32
C ASP A 399 -10.83 -18.55 31.08
N GLU A 400 -10.23 -17.56 30.41
CA GLU A 400 -10.07 -16.20 30.94
C GLU A 400 -9.91 -15.19 29.77
N SER A 401 -11.03 -14.78 29.18
CA SER A 401 -11.10 -13.57 28.35
C SER A 401 -12.51 -12.99 28.27
N GLN A 402 -12.85 -12.08 29.19
CA GLN A 402 -13.92 -11.10 29.01
C GLN A 402 -13.53 -9.75 29.62
N ILE A 403 -13.09 -8.81 28.79
CA ILE A 403 -13.25 -7.38 29.04
C ILE A 403 -13.83 -6.79 27.74
N LEU A 404 -15.15 -6.61 27.75
CA LEU A 404 -15.96 -6.04 26.68
C LEU A 404 -15.97 -4.51 26.78
N THR A 405 -15.76 -3.85 25.65
CA THR A 405 -16.28 -2.51 25.36
C THR A 405 -17.81 -2.58 25.34
N SER A 406 -18.46 -1.64 26.02
CA SER A 406 -19.90 -1.60 26.24
C SER A 406 -20.67 -1.19 24.98
N ASP A 407 -21.12 -2.16 24.19
CA ASP A 407 -22.26 -2.01 23.28
C ASP A 407 -23.58 -2.32 24.01
N PRO A 408 -24.71 -1.71 23.62
CA PRO A 408 -26.01 -2.00 24.22
C PRO A 408 -26.42 -3.46 23.99
N GLN A 409 -26.47 -4.23 25.09
CA GLN A 409 -26.81 -5.65 25.05
C GLN A 409 -28.25 -5.87 24.57
N VAL A 410 -28.37 -6.54 23.42
CA VAL A 410 -29.62 -7.15 22.95
C VAL A 410 -29.84 -8.45 23.73
N PRO A 411 -31.05 -8.74 24.25
CA PRO A 411 -31.32 -9.90 25.09
C PRO A 411 -31.03 -11.25 24.38
N SER A 412 -30.35 -12.14 25.10
CA SER A 412 -29.76 -13.41 24.65
C SER A 412 -30.73 -14.51 24.21
N SER A 413 -32.05 -14.27 24.23
CA SER A 413 -33.06 -15.24 23.78
C SER A 413 -33.42 -15.14 22.29
N PHE A 414 -32.72 -14.30 21.51
CA PHE A 414 -32.95 -14.09 20.06
C PHE A 414 -31.91 -14.74 19.13
N ALA A 415 -30.95 -15.48 19.67
CA ALA A 415 -29.73 -15.87 18.95
C ALA A 415 -29.92 -16.90 17.81
N GLU A 416 -31.06 -17.60 17.70
CA GLU A 416 -31.21 -18.68 16.71
C GLU A 416 -31.81 -18.27 15.36
N SER A 417 -32.11 -16.99 15.08
CA SER A 417 -32.67 -16.61 13.75
C SER A 417 -32.52 -15.14 13.30
N CYS A 418 -31.56 -14.40 13.85
CA CYS A 418 -31.32 -13.02 13.40
C CYS A 418 -30.35 -13.02 12.22
N THR A 419 -30.87 -12.73 11.02
CA THR A 419 -30.04 -12.58 9.82
C THR A 419 -29.31 -11.24 9.83
N ILE A 420 -28.18 -11.14 9.12
CA ILE A 420 -27.40 -9.90 8.99
C ILE A 420 -28.31 -8.74 8.51
N GLU A 421 -29.19 -9.01 7.55
CA GLU A 421 -30.17 -8.03 7.02
C GLU A 421 -31.08 -7.50 8.13
N LYS A 422 -31.61 -8.38 9.00
CA LYS A 422 -32.49 -7.97 10.10
C LYS A 422 -31.75 -7.10 11.11
N VAL A 423 -30.50 -7.44 11.43
CA VAL A 423 -29.66 -6.65 12.36
C VAL A 423 -29.44 -5.25 11.81
N LEU A 424 -29.00 -5.13 10.56
CA LEU A 424 -28.77 -3.84 9.91
C LEU A 424 -30.06 -3.02 9.79
N ARG A 425 -31.18 -3.68 9.45
CA ARG A 425 -32.49 -3.02 9.38
C ARG A 425 -32.90 -2.45 10.74
N VAL A 426 -32.86 -3.26 11.80
CA VAL A 426 -33.25 -2.81 13.15
C VAL A 426 -32.41 -1.62 13.61
N ARG A 427 -31.11 -1.63 13.29
CA ARG A 427 -30.18 -0.57 13.70
C ARG A 427 -30.39 0.73 12.94
N HIS A 428 -30.62 0.68 11.63
CA HIS A 428 -30.51 1.86 10.75
C HIS A 428 -31.83 2.30 10.10
N SER A 429 -32.90 1.50 10.16
CA SER A 429 -34.16 1.84 9.47
C SER A 429 -34.77 3.15 9.97
N ALA A 430 -34.76 3.40 11.29
CA ALA A 430 -35.31 4.63 11.85
C ALA A 430 -34.61 5.89 11.31
N THR A 431 -33.29 5.85 11.18
CA THR A 431 -32.48 6.95 10.64
C THR A 431 -32.76 7.16 9.15
N ILE A 432 -32.80 6.07 8.37
CA ILE A 432 -33.12 6.11 6.93
C ILE A 432 -34.56 6.61 6.70
N ASP A 433 -35.51 6.18 7.53
CA ASP A 433 -36.92 6.57 7.46
C ASP A 433 -37.10 8.04 7.82
N SER A 434 -36.45 8.53 8.89
CA SER A 434 -36.44 9.96 9.26
C SER A 434 -35.96 10.82 8.10
N PHE A 435 -34.83 10.42 7.51
CA PHE A 435 -34.25 11.12 6.37
C PHE A 435 -35.20 11.11 5.16
N SER A 436 -35.87 10.00 4.89
CA SER A 436 -36.83 9.86 3.80
C SER A 436 -38.07 10.74 4.02
N GLN A 437 -38.54 10.86 5.27
CA GLN A 437 -39.67 11.71 5.66
C GLN A 437 -39.34 13.20 5.55
N GLU A 438 -38.16 13.64 6.00
CA GLU A 438 -37.70 15.03 5.85
C GLU A 438 -37.69 15.47 4.39
N ASN A 439 -37.33 14.57 3.47
CA ASN A 439 -37.34 14.85 2.03
C ASN A 439 -38.74 14.88 1.42
N ARG A 440 -39.77 14.28 2.05
CA ARG A 440 -41.17 14.29 1.57
C ARG A 440 -41.89 15.62 1.84
N HIS A 441 -41.57 16.29 2.94
CA HIS A 441 -42.35 17.44 3.42
C HIS A 441 -41.94 18.79 2.83
N PHE A 442 -40.95 18.82 1.92
CA PHE A 442 -40.45 20.06 1.35
C PHE A 442 -41.10 20.39 0.00
N PHE A 443 -42.12 21.25 0.02
CA PHE A 443 -42.63 21.91 -1.18
C PHE A 443 -41.89 23.26 -1.33
N PRO A 444 -41.07 23.46 -2.36
CA PRO A 444 -40.39 24.73 -2.54
C PRO A 444 -41.40 25.86 -2.79
N THR A 445 -41.20 27.00 -2.15
CA THR A 445 -41.88 28.25 -2.53
C THR A 445 -41.36 28.70 -3.91
N GLU A 446 -42.22 29.35 -4.71
CA GLU A 446 -42.00 29.69 -6.15
C GLU A 446 -40.63 30.34 -6.47
N ASN A 447 -39.97 30.97 -5.50
CA ASN A 447 -38.72 31.72 -5.72
C ASN A 447 -37.41 30.98 -5.37
N GLN A 448 -37.46 29.76 -4.79
CA GLN A 448 -36.26 28.92 -4.50
C GLN A 448 -36.29 27.57 -5.24
N ALA A 449 -37.23 27.41 -6.17
CA ALA A 449 -37.75 26.10 -6.56
C ALA A 449 -36.88 25.29 -7.52
N SER A 450 -36.16 25.85 -8.50
CA SER A 450 -35.54 25.02 -9.54
C SER A 450 -34.37 24.19 -9.01
N TYR A 451 -33.30 24.83 -8.51
CA TYR A 451 -32.06 24.12 -8.15
C TYR A 451 -32.23 23.15 -6.97
N ILE A 452 -32.98 23.56 -5.93
CA ILE A 452 -33.21 22.72 -4.75
C ILE A 452 -34.17 21.57 -5.09
N ALA A 453 -35.19 21.79 -5.93
CA ALA A 453 -36.07 20.70 -6.36
C ALA A 453 -35.34 19.69 -7.25
N ASP A 454 -34.43 20.15 -8.12
CA ASP A 454 -33.65 19.28 -9.01
C ASP A 454 -32.66 18.40 -8.24
N GLN A 455 -32.15 18.84 -7.08
CA GLN A 455 -31.33 17.99 -6.21
C GLN A 455 -32.13 17.06 -5.30
N ARG A 456 -33.29 17.52 -4.79
CA ARG A 456 -34.09 16.75 -3.83
C ARG A 456 -34.97 15.70 -4.49
N ARG A 457 -35.36 15.87 -5.76
CA ARG A 457 -36.18 14.89 -6.48
C ARG A 457 -35.47 13.54 -6.65
N PRO A 458 -34.25 13.44 -7.23
CA PRO A 458 -33.55 12.15 -7.33
C PRO A 458 -33.30 11.51 -5.97
N ARG A 459 -32.95 12.33 -4.96
CA ARG A 459 -32.76 11.90 -3.57
C ARG A 459 -34.01 11.23 -3.02
N HIS A 460 -35.16 11.87 -3.14
CA HIS A 460 -36.43 11.31 -2.70
C HIS A 460 -36.80 10.05 -3.49
N THR A 461 -36.72 10.05 -4.82
CA THR A 461 -37.15 8.91 -5.63
C THR A 461 -36.29 7.66 -5.40
N TRP A 462 -34.97 7.82 -5.21
CA TRP A 462 -34.07 6.69 -4.96
C TRP A 462 -34.13 6.17 -3.53
N LEU A 463 -34.35 7.05 -2.55
CA LEU A 463 -34.47 6.66 -1.13
C LEU A 463 -35.88 6.17 -0.75
N GLN A 464 -36.89 6.38 -1.60
CA GLN A 464 -38.19 5.73 -1.47
C GLN A 464 -38.16 4.20 -1.59
N CYS A 465 -37.00 3.62 -1.94
CA CYS A 465 -36.83 2.18 -1.92
C CYS A 465 -36.94 1.64 -0.48
N GLU A 466 -38.02 0.94 -0.17
CA GLU A 466 -38.18 0.27 1.14
C GLU A 466 -37.50 -1.12 1.19
N ARG A 467 -36.89 -1.56 0.08
CA ARG A 467 -36.32 -2.90 -0.04
C ARG A 467 -34.84 -2.91 0.34
N TRP A 468 -34.54 -3.62 1.41
CA TRP A 468 -33.17 -3.95 1.79
C TRP A 468 -32.61 -5.02 0.85
N ALA A 469 -31.30 -5.00 0.64
CA ALA A 469 -30.61 -6.05 -0.09
C ALA A 469 -30.78 -7.38 0.65
N SER A 470 -31.19 -8.42 -0.07
CA SER A 470 -31.10 -9.78 0.41
C SER A 470 -29.63 -10.22 0.43
N ILE A 471 -29.21 -10.83 1.54
CA ILE A 471 -27.80 -11.10 1.84
C ILE A 471 -27.54 -12.60 1.77
N TYR A 472 -26.53 -13.00 1.01
CA TYR A 472 -25.89 -14.29 1.19
C TYR A 472 -24.68 -14.12 2.11
N SER A 473 -24.50 -15.01 3.07
CA SER A 473 -23.23 -15.19 3.77
C SER A 473 -22.84 -16.67 3.72
N GLU A 474 -21.54 -16.94 3.68
CA GLU A 474 -21.06 -18.31 3.88
C GLU A 474 -21.52 -18.80 5.26
N PRO A 475 -21.84 -20.11 5.42
CA PRO A 475 -22.11 -20.70 6.72
C PRO A 475 -20.83 -20.69 7.58
N ASN A 476 -20.52 -19.53 8.15
CA ASN A 476 -19.42 -19.30 9.06
C ASN A 476 -20.00 -18.70 10.36
N GLU A 477 -19.56 -19.24 11.50
CA GLU A 477 -19.99 -18.78 12.83
C GLU A 477 -19.73 -17.29 13.05
N LYS A 478 -18.75 -16.70 12.36
CA LYS A 478 -18.29 -15.32 12.59
C LYS A 478 -19.22 -14.22 12.05
N LEU A 479 -19.86 -14.43 10.90
CA LEU A 479 -20.60 -13.36 10.21
C LEU A 479 -22.10 -13.35 10.51
N GLY A 480 -22.61 -14.47 11.03
CA GLY A 480 -24.04 -14.71 11.13
C GLY A 480 -24.66 -15.18 9.81
N THR A 481 -25.96 -15.45 9.83
CA THR A 481 -26.68 -16.05 8.70
C THR A 481 -27.18 -15.00 7.72
N GLY A 482 -27.01 -15.25 6.43
CA GLY A 482 -27.63 -14.50 5.35
C GLY A 482 -29.16 -14.66 5.33
N SER A 483 -29.85 -13.76 4.65
CA SER A 483 -31.29 -13.81 4.43
C SER A 483 -31.70 -14.53 3.14
N ALA A 484 -30.75 -14.85 2.26
CA ALA A 484 -31.01 -15.52 0.98
C ALA A 484 -29.95 -16.57 0.63
N SER A 485 -30.29 -17.45 -0.32
CA SER A 485 -29.31 -18.36 -0.92
C SER A 485 -28.32 -17.60 -1.80
N LYS A 486 -27.19 -18.23 -2.10
CA LYS A 486 -26.13 -17.66 -2.92
C LYS A 486 -26.61 -17.11 -4.27
N GLU A 487 -27.49 -17.85 -4.94
CA GLU A 487 -27.99 -17.54 -6.28
C GLU A 487 -28.99 -16.37 -6.26
N ASN A 488 -29.81 -16.31 -5.21
CA ASN A 488 -30.93 -15.37 -5.10
C ASN A 488 -30.58 -14.08 -4.34
N ALA A 489 -29.42 -14.02 -3.69
CA ALA A 489 -29.00 -12.84 -2.94
C ALA A 489 -28.62 -11.68 -3.87
N ASP A 490 -29.05 -10.48 -3.48
CA ASP A 490 -28.68 -9.22 -4.13
C ASP A 490 -27.21 -8.87 -3.87
N ILE A 491 -26.69 -9.23 -2.70
CA ILE A 491 -25.32 -8.92 -2.25
C ILE A 491 -24.73 -10.08 -1.43
N TRP A 492 -23.41 -10.28 -1.53
CA TRP A 492 -22.69 -11.26 -0.71
C TRP A 492 -21.96 -10.59 0.44
N TYR A 493 -22.05 -11.16 1.63
CA TYR A 493 -21.30 -10.78 2.81
C TYR A 493 -20.28 -11.87 3.09
N LEU A 494 -19.01 -11.57 2.84
CA LEU A 494 -17.91 -12.52 2.94
C LEU A 494 -16.85 -11.98 3.90
N ASP A 495 -16.15 -12.87 4.59
CA ASP A 495 -14.92 -12.51 5.29
C ASP A 495 -13.73 -12.60 4.32
N SER A 496 -12.57 -12.09 4.76
CA SER A 496 -11.35 -12.13 3.94
C SER A 496 -10.93 -13.54 3.52
N ASP A 497 -11.18 -14.56 4.35
CA ASP A 497 -10.80 -15.95 4.08
C ASP A 497 -11.69 -16.56 2.99
N ALA A 498 -13.00 -16.31 3.05
CA ALA A 498 -13.97 -16.71 2.03
C ALA A 498 -13.66 -16.04 0.69
N VAL A 499 -13.33 -14.74 0.68
CA VAL A 499 -12.90 -14.05 -0.55
C VAL A 499 -11.65 -14.71 -1.14
N GLN A 500 -10.63 -14.98 -0.32
CA GLN A 500 -9.44 -15.71 -0.80
C GLN A 500 -9.79 -17.09 -1.37
N HIS A 501 -10.68 -17.82 -0.70
CA HIS A 501 -11.10 -19.14 -1.14
C HIS A 501 -11.75 -19.07 -2.52
N TYR A 502 -12.72 -18.17 -2.72
CA TYR A 502 -13.37 -17.94 -4.01
C TYR A 502 -12.36 -17.58 -5.11
N VAL A 503 -11.45 -16.66 -4.80
CA VAL A 503 -10.43 -16.23 -5.75
C VAL A 503 -9.46 -17.38 -6.06
N ARG A 504 -9.04 -18.20 -5.09
CA ARG A 504 -8.20 -19.37 -5.37
C ARG A 504 -8.93 -20.44 -6.19
N ALA A 505 -10.23 -20.59 -5.98
CA ALA A 505 -11.09 -21.51 -6.73
C ALA A 505 -11.39 -21.06 -8.17
N GLY A 506 -10.84 -19.92 -8.63
CA GLY A 506 -11.08 -19.43 -9.97
C GLY A 506 -12.40 -18.68 -10.15
N HIS A 507 -13.11 -18.37 -9.06
CA HIS A 507 -14.41 -17.72 -9.12
C HIS A 507 -14.29 -16.28 -9.63
N ILE A 508 -15.23 -15.88 -10.48
CA ILE A 508 -15.44 -14.50 -10.94
C ILE A 508 -16.70 -14.00 -10.24
N PHE A 509 -16.57 -12.93 -9.47
CA PHE A 509 -17.70 -12.34 -8.77
C PHE A 509 -18.63 -11.63 -9.77
N ASP A 510 -19.91 -11.98 -9.73
CA ASP A 510 -20.95 -11.50 -10.65
C ASP A 510 -21.90 -10.48 -10.01
N ARG A 511 -21.68 -10.14 -8.73
CA ARG A 511 -22.51 -9.23 -7.96
C ARG A 511 -21.73 -8.52 -6.85
N PRO A 512 -22.25 -7.40 -6.32
CA PRO A 512 -21.62 -6.69 -5.22
C PRO A 512 -21.29 -7.59 -4.03
N VAL A 513 -20.21 -7.28 -3.33
CA VAL A 513 -19.74 -7.99 -2.14
C VAL A 513 -19.42 -6.99 -1.04
N VAL A 514 -19.90 -7.22 0.18
CA VAL A 514 -19.38 -6.59 1.39
C VAL A 514 -18.37 -7.53 2.02
N ILE A 515 -17.12 -7.09 2.11
CA ILE A 515 -16.04 -7.85 2.74
C ILE A 515 -15.88 -7.35 4.18
N LYS A 516 -16.05 -8.27 5.13
CA LYS A 516 -15.78 -8.04 6.55
C LYS A 516 -14.34 -8.45 6.83
N GLN A 517 -13.49 -7.48 7.13
CA GLN A 517 -12.07 -7.67 7.38
C GLN A 517 -11.66 -6.89 8.63
N SER A 518 -10.74 -7.45 9.40
CA SER A 518 -10.05 -6.71 10.46
C SER A 518 -8.81 -6.02 9.90
N PHE A 519 -8.63 -4.77 10.25
CA PHE A 519 -7.50 -3.94 9.81
C PHE A 519 -6.69 -3.45 11.01
N GLN A 520 -5.38 -3.21 10.82
CA GLN A 520 -4.50 -2.81 11.92
C GLN A 520 -4.71 -1.34 12.30
N ASP A 521 -5.04 -0.52 11.31
CA ASP A 521 -5.38 0.91 11.43
C ASP A 521 -6.86 1.17 11.82
N CYS A 522 -7.61 0.14 12.23
CA CYS A 522 -9.00 0.27 12.63
C CYS A 522 -9.16 1.32 13.75
N GLY A 523 -10.00 2.32 13.53
CA GLY A 523 -10.27 3.38 14.52
C GLY A 523 -9.23 4.48 14.60
N MET A 524 -8.17 4.44 13.78
CA MET A 524 -7.14 5.49 13.72
C MET A 524 -7.60 6.76 13.00
N TYR A 525 -8.73 6.70 12.28
CA TYR A 525 -9.22 7.81 11.46
C TYR A 525 -10.39 8.52 12.13
N ASN A 526 -10.34 9.85 12.14
CA ASN A 526 -11.46 10.71 12.49
C ASN A 526 -11.49 11.96 11.60
N LEU A 527 -12.59 12.72 11.70
CA LEU A 527 -12.80 13.91 10.89
C LEU A 527 -11.75 15.00 11.15
N ALA A 528 -11.36 15.21 12.41
CA ALA A 528 -10.45 16.28 12.79
C ALA A 528 -9.06 16.05 12.14
N ASP A 529 -8.48 14.88 12.36
CA ASP A 529 -7.16 14.52 11.83
C ASP A 529 -7.16 14.54 10.29
N TYR A 530 -8.22 14.03 9.66
CA TYR A 530 -8.31 14.05 8.21
C TYR A 530 -8.48 15.47 7.64
N THR A 531 -9.23 16.35 8.30
CA THR A 531 -9.31 17.75 7.89
C THR A 531 -7.96 18.46 8.04
N GLU A 532 -7.17 18.14 9.06
CA GLU A 532 -5.81 18.66 9.18
C GLU A 532 -4.92 18.18 8.03
N LEU A 533 -4.98 16.88 7.68
CA LEU A 533 -4.27 16.33 6.53
C LEU A 533 -4.64 17.02 5.21
N LEU A 534 -5.93 17.29 4.99
CA LEU A 534 -6.41 18.05 3.84
C LEU A 534 -5.79 19.45 3.79
N SER A 535 -5.72 20.15 4.93
CA SER A 535 -5.10 21.48 5.00
C SER A 535 -3.61 21.38 4.69
N GLN A 536 -2.88 20.48 5.33
CA GLN A 536 -1.42 20.40 5.19
C GLN A 536 -0.98 20.02 3.77
N GLN A 537 -1.67 19.08 3.13
CA GLN A 537 -1.24 18.53 1.84
C GLN A 537 -1.77 19.34 0.65
N LEU A 538 -2.89 20.05 0.81
CA LEU A 538 -3.59 20.65 -0.32
C LEU A 538 -3.86 22.16 -0.20
N ALA A 539 -3.46 22.85 0.89
CA ALA A 539 -3.65 24.31 1.07
C ALA A 539 -2.98 25.23 0.02
N SER A 540 -2.23 24.68 -0.95
CA SER A 540 -1.67 25.44 -2.07
C SER A 540 -2.10 24.92 -3.44
N THR A 541 -2.81 23.79 -3.47
CA THR A 541 -3.30 23.21 -4.71
C THR A 541 -4.68 23.80 -4.95
N LYS A 542 -4.83 24.59 -6.03
CA LYS A 542 -6.16 24.90 -6.60
C LYS A 542 -6.76 23.59 -7.14
N GLY A 543 -7.14 22.70 -6.24
CA GLY A 543 -7.82 21.46 -6.55
C GLY A 543 -9.29 21.77 -6.63
N ASP A 544 -9.87 21.58 -7.80
CA ASP A 544 -11.32 21.51 -7.94
C ASP A 544 -11.78 20.36 -7.04
N ILE A 545 -12.44 20.65 -5.92
CA ILE A 545 -13.22 19.63 -5.21
C ILE A 545 -14.37 19.29 -6.16
N ASP A 546 -14.32 18.08 -6.70
CA ASP A 546 -15.27 17.60 -7.69
C ASP A 546 -16.59 17.30 -6.99
N GLN A 547 -17.40 18.35 -6.79
CA GLN A 547 -18.76 18.25 -6.30
C GLN A 547 -19.61 17.72 -7.44
N GLY A 548 -19.87 16.42 -7.49
CA GLY A 548 -20.80 15.88 -8.48
C GLY A 548 -22.23 16.34 -8.19
N PRO A 549 -22.89 17.12 -9.06
CA PRO A 549 -24.32 17.37 -8.98
C PRO A 549 -25.08 16.50 -10.01
N PRO A 550 -26.40 16.33 -9.83
CA PRO A 550 -27.24 15.56 -10.77
C PRO A 550 -27.30 16.15 -12.20
N THR A 551 -26.84 17.38 -12.41
CA THR A 551 -26.98 18.15 -13.66
C THR A 551 -25.67 18.37 -14.43
N GLY A 552 -24.54 17.78 -13.99
CA GLY A 552 -23.26 17.84 -14.74
C GLY A 552 -22.50 19.17 -14.68
N ALA A 553 -22.91 20.12 -13.82
CA ALA A 553 -22.17 21.37 -13.59
C ALA A 553 -21.26 21.27 -12.35
N TYR A 554 -19.99 20.94 -12.57
CA TYR A 554 -18.96 20.88 -11.53
C TYR A 554 -18.87 22.21 -10.75
N HIS A 555 -19.13 22.17 -9.45
CA HIS A 555 -18.88 23.30 -8.56
C HIS A 555 -17.47 23.15 -8.00
N SER A 556 -16.52 23.84 -8.61
CA SER A 556 -15.18 23.98 -8.05
C SER A 556 -15.27 24.88 -6.82
N MET A 557 -14.82 24.36 -5.67
CA MET A 557 -14.55 25.15 -4.48
C MET A 557 -13.14 24.84 -3.99
N THR A 558 -12.50 25.79 -3.31
CA THR A 558 -11.18 25.53 -2.72
C THR A 558 -11.31 24.64 -1.49
N ILE A 559 -10.20 24.03 -1.10
CA ILE A 559 -10.17 23.15 0.08
C ILE A 559 -10.37 23.96 1.35
N GLU A 560 -9.86 25.20 1.41
CA GLU A 560 -10.12 26.10 2.53
C GLU A 560 -11.61 26.44 2.65
N GLU A 561 -12.27 26.69 1.51
CA GLU A 561 -13.71 26.95 1.49
C GLU A 561 -14.50 25.72 1.95
N TYR A 562 -14.10 24.52 1.53
CA TYR A 562 -14.77 23.27 1.92
C TYR A 562 -14.60 22.99 3.41
N GLN A 563 -13.40 23.19 3.95
CA GLN A 563 -13.12 23.07 5.38
C GLN A 563 -13.91 24.08 6.20
N HIS A 564 -14.00 25.32 5.73
CA HIS A 564 -14.83 26.33 6.37
C HIS A 564 -16.32 25.98 6.35
N GLN A 565 -16.80 25.26 5.34
CA GLN A 565 -18.18 24.75 5.33
C GLN A 565 -18.35 23.54 6.25
N LEU A 566 -17.37 22.61 6.27
CA LEU A 566 -17.36 21.46 7.18
C LEU A 566 -17.38 21.89 8.65
N SER A 567 -16.59 22.89 9.04
CA SER A 567 -16.51 23.37 10.43
C SER A 567 -17.78 24.07 10.93
N ARG A 568 -18.67 24.46 10.01
CA ARG A 568 -19.97 25.07 10.31
C ARG A 568 -21.10 24.06 10.43
N LEU A 569 -20.85 22.79 10.10
CA LEU A 569 -21.81 21.73 10.33
C LEU A 569 -21.82 21.42 11.83
N ASP A 570 -22.93 21.74 12.49
CA ASP A 570 -23.15 21.32 13.87
C ASP A 570 -23.57 19.84 13.85
N PRO A 571 -22.78 18.92 14.43
CA PRO A 571 -23.10 17.49 14.45
C PRO A 571 -24.36 17.16 15.28
N THR A 572 -24.90 18.12 16.04
CA THR A 572 -26.05 17.93 16.93
C THR A 572 -27.37 18.51 16.39
N LEU A 573 -27.34 19.30 15.31
CA LEU A 573 -28.52 19.94 14.73
C LEU A 573 -28.99 19.19 13.48
N TYR A 574 -29.77 18.12 13.69
CA TYR A 574 -30.60 17.52 12.62
C TYR A 574 -31.82 18.40 12.26
N ASP A 575 -32.16 19.38 13.10
CA ASP A 575 -33.49 20.01 13.13
C ASP A 575 -33.67 21.26 12.24
N ALA A 576 -32.58 21.84 11.74
CA ALA A 576 -32.64 22.88 10.73
C ALA A 576 -31.90 22.33 9.52
N ALA A 577 -32.55 22.24 8.36
CA ALA A 577 -31.95 21.77 7.12
C ALA A 577 -31.23 22.92 6.38
N PRO A 578 -29.94 23.21 6.64
CA PRO A 578 -29.15 23.88 5.62
C PRO A 578 -29.09 22.96 4.39
N PRO A 579 -28.78 23.48 3.19
CA PRO A 579 -28.43 22.62 2.08
C PRO A 579 -27.28 21.71 2.53
N ALA A 580 -27.54 20.40 2.57
CA ALA A 580 -26.55 19.41 2.99
C ALA A 580 -25.27 19.65 2.18
N LEU A 581 -24.16 19.85 2.87
CA LEU A 581 -22.86 20.06 2.23
C LEU A 581 -22.61 18.88 1.28
N PRO A 582 -22.33 19.11 -0.03
CA PRO A 582 -22.04 18.03 -0.95
C PRO A 582 -20.83 17.23 -0.48
N GLY A 583 -20.85 15.91 -0.68
CA GLY A 583 -19.68 15.08 -0.43
C GLY A 583 -18.53 15.45 -1.38
N ALA A 584 -17.31 15.48 -0.85
CA ALA A 584 -16.10 15.61 -1.67
C ALA A 584 -15.69 14.24 -2.19
N ALA A 585 -15.97 13.99 -3.47
CA ALA A 585 -15.56 12.78 -4.17
C ALA A 585 -14.20 12.94 -4.85
N ASN A 586 -13.50 11.81 -5.07
CA ASN A 586 -12.22 11.75 -5.78
C ASN A 586 -11.11 12.61 -5.14
N LEU A 587 -11.12 12.78 -3.82
CA LEU A 587 -9.99 13.37 -3.11
C LEU A 587 -8.76 12.48 -3.33
N PRO A 588 -7.53 13.05 -3.41
CA PRO A 588 -6.31 12.25 -3.35
C PRO A 588 -6.35 11.30 -2.15
N CYS A 589 -5.75 10.12 -2.30
CA CYS A 589 -5.68 9.13 -1.22
C CYS A 589 -4.71 9.59 -0.11
N LEU A 590 -5.13 10.56 0.70
CA LEU A 590 -4.38 11.16 1.80
C LEU A 590 -4.37 10.28 3.05
N ALA A 591 -5.45 9.52 3.30
CA ALA A 591 -5.55 8.66 4.48
C ALA A 591 -4.52 7.50 4.42
N SER A 592 -4.24 6.99 3.20
CA SER A 592 -3.34 5.84 2.98
C SER A 592 -3.64 4.68 3.93
N ALA A 593 -4.91 4.33 4.04
CA ALA A 593 -5.36 3.25 4.91
C ALA A 593 -4.87 1.89 4.44
N ASP A 594 -4.84 0.94 5.37
CA ASP A 594 -4.61 -0.47 5.06
C ASP A 594 -5.61 -0.93 4.02
N GLN A 595 -5.08 -1.25 2.83
CA GLN A 595 -5.92 -1.73 1.74
C GLN A 595 -6.48 -3.12 2.03
N PRO A 596 -7.71 -3.42 1.57
CA PRO A 596 -8.31 -4.74 1.68
C PRO A 596 -7.41 -5.82 1.09
N LEU A 597 -7.40 -7.00 1.69
CA LEU A 597 -6.56 -8.12 1.25
C LEU A 597 -6.81 -8.53 -0.21
N LEU A 598 -8.05 -8.34 -0.66
CA LEU A 598 -8.51 -8.39 -2.06
C LEU A 598 -7.53 -7.72 -3.03
N THR A 599 -7.05 -6.51 -2.74
CA THR A 599 -6.22 -5.72 -3.67
C THR A 599 -4.83 -6.34 -3.87
N ARG A 600 -4.42 -7.21 -2.96
CA ARG A 600 -3.13 -7.92 -2.97
C ARG A 600 -3.22 -9.27 -3.70
N LEU A 601 -4.42 -9.77 -4.00
CA LEU A 601 -4.61 -11.04 -4.70
C LEU A 601 -4.23 -10.91 -6.17
N ALA A 602 -3.50 -11.90 -6.69
CA ALA A 602 -2.92 -11.85 -8.03
C ALA A 602 -3.90 -11.42 -9.14
N PRO A 603 -5.13 -11.97 -9.23
CA PRO A 603 -6.05 -11.62 -10.31
C PRO A 603 -6.45 -10.14 -10.32
N PHE A 604 -6.47 -9.45 -9.17
CA PHE A 604 -6.88 -8.05 -9.10
C PHE A 604 -5.73 -7.05 -9.27
N ARG A 605 -4.50 -7.55 -9.49
CA ARG A 605 -3.30 -6.71 -9.67
C ARG A 605 -3.04 -6.32 -11.12
N LEU A 606 -3.95 -6.66 -12.05
CA LEU A 606 -3.78 -6.36 -13.47
C LEU A 606 -3.56 -4.86 -13.72
N LEU A 607 -4.52 -4.03 -13.32
CA LEU A 607 -4.50 -2.60 -13.60
C LEU A 607 -3.27 -1.89 -12.99
N PRO A 608 -2.92 -2.09 -11.70
CA PRO A 608 -1.66 -1.58 -11.14
C PRO A 608 -0.43 -2.06 -11.92
N THR A 609 -0.42 -3.30 -12.40
CA THR A 609 0.69 -3.86 -13.18
C THR A 609 0.80 -3.19 -14.56
N LEU A 610 -0.32 -2.96 -15.24
CA LEU A 610 -0.35 -2.25 -16.52
C LEU A 610 0.10 -0.80 -16.37
N LEU A 611 -0.36 -0.09 -15.35
CA LEU A 611 0.03 1.29 -15.09
C LEU A 611 1.52 1.42 -14.74
N ARG A 612 2.06 0.48 -13.96
CA ARG A 612 3.51 0.45 -13.67
C ARG A 612 4.34 0.25 -14.93
N ARG A 613 3.92 -0.64 -15.83
CA ARG A 613 4.57 -0.84 -17.14
C ARG A 613 4.45 0.39 -18.04
N LEU A 614 3.29 1.06 -18.02
CA LEU A 614 3.07 2.29 -18.74
C LEU A 614 4.01 3.39 -18.24
N ARG A 615 4.15 3.55 -16.91
CA ARG A 615 5.08 4.49 -16.28
C ARG A 615 6.52 4.26 -16.73
N ASN A 616 6.97 3.00 -16.76
CA ASN A 616 8.33 2.67 -17.20
C ASN A 616 8.55 2.97 -18.69
N THR A 617 7.48 2.96 -19.50
CA THR A 617 7.55 3.30 -20.93
C THR A 617 7.57 4.82 -21.15
N LEU A 618 6.81 5.56 -20.32
CA LEU A 618 6.76 7.01 -20.36
C LEU A 618 7.93 7.58 -19.55
N GLN A 619 9.12 7.66 -20.16
CA GLN A 619 10.40 8.18 -19.58
C GLN A 619 10.35 9.67 -19.11
N SER A 620 9.20 10.20 -18.71
CA SER A 620 8.92 11.64 -18.60
C SER A 620 8.59 12.06 -17.15
N LYS A 621 9.34 13.06 -16.68
CA LYS A 621 9.19 13.84 -15.44
C LYS A 621 7.81 14.51 -15.20
N VAL A 622 6.82 14.29 -16.05
CA VAL A 622 5.60 15.11 -16.12
C VAL A 622 4.34 14.37 -15.62
N MET A 623 4.37 13.06 -15.42
CA MET A 623 3.23 12.37 -14.80
C MET A 623 3.32 12.44 -13.28
N THR A 624 2.37 13.14 -12.65
CA THR A 624 1.96 12.88 -11.27
C THR A 624 1.70 11.39 -11.10
N ASP A 625 2.06 10.86 -9.93
CA ASP A 625 2.13 9.43 -9.65
C ASP A 625 0.86 8.69 -10.09
N PRO A 626 0.89 7.79 -11.09
CA PRO A 626 -0.31 7.11 -11.58
C PRO A 626 -1.01 6.30 -10.48
N ASP A 627 -0.28 5.87 -9.45
CA ASP A 627 -0.83 5.18 -8.29
C ASP A 627 -1.77 6.08 -7.47
N THR A 628 -1.52 7.40 -7.41
CA THR A 628 -2.41 8.38 -6.76
C THR A 628 -3.74 8.61 -7.49
N ARG A 629 -3.89 8.11 -8.71
CA ARG A 629 -5.17 8.18 -9.46
C ARG A 629 -6.02 6.93 -9.32
N LEU A 630 -5.44 5.82 -8.89
CA LEU A 630 -6.18 4.58 -8.68
C LEU A 630 -6.87 4.54 -7.34
N ALA A 631 -6.25 5.11 -6.31
CA ALA A 631 -6.82 5.24 -4.98
C ALA A 631 -7.37 6.65 -4.78
N PHE A 632 -8.46 6.75 -4.03
CA PHE A 632 -9.11 8.01 -3.72
C PHE A 632 -9.73 7.96 -2.33
N ASN A 633 -9.81 9.12 -1.68
CA ASN A 633 -10.68 9.29 -0.53
C ASN A 633 -12.01 9.93 -0.95
N HIS A 634 -13.05 9.64 -0.18
CA HIS A 634 -14.39 10.22 -0.33
C HIS A 634 -14.86 10.66 1.05
N LEU A 635 -15.02 11.96 1.25
CA LEU A 635 -15.50 12.53 2.51
C LEU A 635 -16.93 13.02 2.33
N SER A 636 -17.87 12.36 2.99
CA SER A 636 -19.30 12.62 2.93
C SER A 636 -19.76 13.19 4.27
N PRO A 637 -20.15 14.47 4.35
CA PRO A 637 -20.80 15.01 5.55
C PRO A 637 -22.07 14.23 5.89
N ALA A 638 -22.47 14.20 7.16
CA ALA A 638 -23.77 13.64 7.55
C ALA A 638 -24.89 14.23 6.70
N SER A 639 -25.85 13.40 6.31
CA SER A 639 -26.97 13.76 5.43
C SER A 639 -26.59 14.12 3.98
N SER A 640 -25.32 14.02 3.59
CA SER A 640 -24.92 14.22 2.20
C SER A 640 -25.42 13.06 1.33
N PHE A 641 -25.94 13.41 0.15
CA PHE A 641 -26.47 12.46 -0.82
C PHE A 641 -25.71 12.62 -2.13
N SER A 642 -25.16 11.53 -2.63
CA SER A 642 -24.61 11.44 -3.97
C SER A 642 -25.68 10.90 -4.91
N PRO A 643 -25.97 11.59 -6.03
CA PRO A 643 -26.99 11.18 -6.97
C PRO A 643 -26.66 9.83 -7.62
N PRO A 644 -27.65 9.22 -8.29
CA PRO A 644 -27.45 7.96 -8.99
C PRO A 644 -26.35 8.10 -10.05
N GLN A 645 -25.39 7.19 -9.99
CA GLN A 645 -24.27 7.12 -10.90
C GLN A 645 -24.07 5.68 -11.40
N ALA A 646 -23.80 5.54 -12.69
CA ALA A 646 -23.44 4.27 -13.28
C ALA A 646 -21.97 3.97 -13.01
N HIS A 647 -21.72 2.80 -12.45
CA HIS A 647 -20.37 2.32 -12.19
C HIS A 647 -19.84 1.59 -13.43
N ILE A 648 -18.95 2.27 -14.15
CA ILE A 648 -18.36 1.81 -15.42
C ILE A 648 -16.83 2.02 -15.38
N ARG A 649 -16.15 1.50 -14.35
CA ARG A 649 -14.72 1.73 -14.11
C ARG A 649 -13.89 0.44 -14.13
N GLY A 650 -14.50 -0.70 -14.40
CA GLY A 650 -13.81 -1.99 -14.45
C GLY A 650 -13.54 -2.60 -13.08
N GLY A 651 -14.34 -2.22 -12.07
CA GLY A 651 -14.31 -2.75 -10.70
C GLY A 651 -13.73 -1.77 -9.67
N THR A 652 -14.37 -1.68 -8.50
CA THR A 652 -13.88 -0.83 -7.38
C THR A 652 -14.05 -1.49 -6.03
N TRP A 653 -13.22 -1.05 -5.09
CA TRP A 653 -13.38 -1.31 -3.66
C TRP A 653 -13.50 0.01 -2.92
N ARG A 654 -14.28 0.04 -1.83
CA ARG A 654 -14.41 1.18 -0.91
C ARG A 654 -14.51 0.68 0.52
N ARG A 655 -13.54 1.04 1.37
CA ARG A 655 -13.53 0.79 2.81
C ARG A 655 -14.06 2.02 3.54
N VAL A 656 -14.96 1.81 4.50
CA VAL A 656 -15.39 2.86 5.44
C VAL A 656 -14.36 2.99 6.55
N LEU A 657 -13.67 4.13 6.65
CA LEU A 657 -12.67 4.38 7.70
C LEU A 657 -13.32 4.85 9.00
N PHE A 658 -14.36 5.68 8.89
CA PHE A 658 -15.26 6.05 9.99
C PHE A 658 -16.63 6.48 9.43
N GLY A 659 -17.65 6.48 10.31
CA GLY A 659 -19.02 6.83 9.97
C GLY A 659 -19.83 5.65 9.43
N VAL A 660 -20.98 5.96 8.83
CA VAL A 660 -21.93 4.98 8.27
C VAL A 660 -22.44 5.47 6.92
N GLN A 661 -22.21 4.68 5.88
CA GLN A 661 -22.63 4.97 4.51
C GLN A 661 -23.72 4.01 4.04
N THR A 662 -24.80 4.55 3.51
CA THR A 662 -25.83 3.79 2.80
C THR A 662 -25.61 3.89 1.30
N PHE A 663 -25.69 2.76 0.61
CA PHE A 663 -25.73 2.65 -0.84
C PHE A 663 -27.10 2.14 -1.26
N VAL A 664 -27.74 2.81 -2.20
CA VAL A 664 -28.91 2.28 -2.90
C VAL A 664 -28.43 1.77 -4.25
N ILE A 665 -28.37 0.46 -4.41
CA ILE A 665 -27.83 -0.19 -5.60
C ILE A 665 -28.94 -0.76 -6.48
N ALA A 666 -28.71 -0.72 -7.79
CA ALA A 666 -29.49 -1.44 -8.78
C ALA A 666 -28.55 -2.33 -9.59
N THR A 667 -28.75 -3.64 -9.48
CA THR A 667 -28.03 -4.67 -10.23
C THR A 667 -28.98 -5.36 -11.20
N ASN A 668 -28.44 -6.14 -12.14
CA ASN A 668 -29.24 -6.93 -13.10
C ASN A 668 -30.26 -6.09 -13.88
N LEU A 669 -29.86 -4.88 -14.27
CA LEU A 669 -30.64 -4.05 -15.18
C LEU A 669 -30.57 -4.64 -16.59
N ASP A 670 -31.72 -4.74 -17.25
CA ASP A 670 -31.78 -5.14 -18.65
C ASP A 670 -31.34 -3.99 -19.57
N GLU A 671 -31.19 -4.28 -20.88
CA GLU A 671 -30.76 -3.27 -21.85
C GLU A 671 -31.71 -2.07 -21.92
N VAL A 672 -33.02 -2.28 -21.74
CA VAL A 672 -34.02 -1.22 -21.81
C VAL A 672 -33.88 -0.28 -20.62
N GLU A 673 -33.68 -0.83 -19.43
CA GLU A 673 -33.45 -0.05 -18.21
C GLU A 673 -32.13 0.71 -18.27
N TRP A 674 -31.06 0.10 -18.79
CA TRP A 674 -29.79 0.78 -19.02
C TRP A 674 -29.92 1.95 -20.01
N LEU A 675 -30.61 1.74 -21.13
CA LEU A 675 -30.88 2.80 -22.11
C LEU A 675 -31.79 3.90 -21.54
N ARG A 676 -32.72 3.53 -20.65
CA ARG A 676 -33.53 4.51 -19.90
C ARG A 676 -32.65 5.33 -18.97
N TYR A 677 -31.75 4.69 -18.23
CA TYR A 677 -30.77 5.38 -17.39
C TYR A 677 -29.88 6.34 -18.19
N VAL A 678 -29.39 5.95 -19.36
CA VAL A 678 -28.60 6.85 -20.23
C VAL A 678 -29.40 8.09 -20.66
N ARG A 679 -30.70 7.93 -20.91
CA ARG A 679 -31.58 9.01 -21.39
C ARG A 679 -32.04 9.95 -20.27
N GLU A 680 -32.39 9.39 -19.12
CA GLU A 680 -33.05 10.10 -18.02
C GLU A 680 -32.12 10.37 -16.83
N GLY A 681 -30.92 9.78 -16.81
CA GLY A 681 -29.91 9.98 -15.77
C GLY A 681 -30.43 9.60 -14.38
N GLY A 682 -30.28 10.52 -13.42
CA GLY A 682 -30.71 10.31 -12.04
C GLY A 682 -32.22 10.14 -11.84
N ASP A 683 -33.03 10.53 -12.83
CA ASP A 683 -34.49 10.34 -12.78
C ASP A 683 -34.92 8.92 -13.17
N ALA A 684 -34.05 8.14 -13.82
CA ALA A 684 -34.33 6.76 -14.17
C ALA A 684 -34.35 5.87 -12.92
N VAL A 685 -35.55 5.50 -12.47
CA VAL A 685 -35.69 4.57 -11.34
C VAL A 685 -36.03 3.17 -11.85
N PRO A 686 -35.16 2.17 -11.64
CA PRO A 686 -35.45 0.79 -12.00
C PRO A 686 -36.48 0.21 -11.03
N GLU A 687 -37.67 -0.09 -11.57
CA GLU A 687 -38.84 -0.46 -10.77
C GLU A 687 -38.59 -1.76 -10.01
N GLY A 688 -38.68 -1.69 -8.67
CA GLY A 688 -38.55 -2.87 -7.81
C GLY A 688 -37.15 -3.50 -7.74
N LYS A 689 -36.13 -2.91 -8.39
CA LYS A 689 -34.74 -3.42 -8.41
C LYS A 689 -33.77 -2.67 -7.50
N LEU A 690 -34.16 -1.51 -6.99
CA LEU A 690 -33.37 -0.79 -5.98
C LEU A 690 -33.23 -1.63 -4.70
N ARG A 691 -32.04 -1.63 -4.10
CA ARG A 691 -31.73 -2.31 -2.84
C ARG A 691 -30.88 -1.43 -1.93
N ILE A 692 -31.27 -1.32 -0.67
CA ILE A 692 -30.49 -0.65 0.37
C ILE A 692 -29.40 -1.59 0.88
N VAL A 693 -28.16 -1.10 0.87
CA VAL A 693 -26.97 -1.69 1.49
C VAL A 693 -26.39 -0.67 2.46
N VAL A 694 -26.16 -1.08 3.71
CA VAL A 694 -25.52 -0.22 4.71
C VAL A 694 -24.11 -0.74 4.96
N LEU A 695 -23.13 0.16 4.96
CA LEU A 695 -21.74 -0.10 5.28
C LEU A 695 -21.41 0.61 6.59
N GLU A 696 -20.88 -0.16 7.53
CA GLU A 696 -20.38 0.33 8.81
C GLU A 696 -18.86 0.45 8.77
N ARG A 697 -18.25 0.98 9.84
CA ARG A 697 -16.80 1.10 9.94
C ARG A 697 -16.10 -0.24 9.61
N ASP A 698 -15.04 -0.13 8.82
CA ASP A 698 -14.22 -1.21 8.27
C ASP A 698 -14.89 -2.14 7.25
N ASP A 699 -16.17 -1.91 6.93
CA ASP A 699 -16.79 -2.62 5.82
C ASP A 699 -16.16 -2.19 4.50
N VAL A 700 -15.87 -3.18 3.67
CA VAL A 700 -15.37 -2.96 2.30
C VAL A 700 -16.46 -3.32 1.32
N LEU A 701 -17.02 -2.33 0.62
CA LEU A 701 -17.85 -2.58 -0.54
C LEU A 701 -16.98 -2.83 -1.76
N PHE A 702 -17.06 -4.04 -2.31
CA PHE A 702 -16.45 -4.46 -3.56
C PHE A 702 -17.52 -4.54 -4.65
N LEU A 703 -17.37 -3.71 -5.69
CA LEU A 703 -18.13 -3.77 -6.94
C LEU A 703 -17.26 -4.49 -7.97
N PRO A 704 -17.59 -5.74 -8.36
CA PRO A 704 -16.68 -6.55 -9.16
C PRO A 704 -16.39 -5.98 -10.57
N PRO A 705 -15.18 -6.22 -11.10
CA PRO A 705 -14.84 -5.94 -12.49
C PRO A 705 -15.79 -6.61 -13.49
N GLY A 706 -16.33 -5.83 -14.44
CA GLY A 706 -17.22 -6.32 -15.49
C GLY A 706 -18.70 -6.41 -15.09
N VAL A 707 -19.06 -5.99 -13.87
CA VAL A 707 -20.44 -5.93 -13.40
C VAL A 707 -20.91 -4.48 -13.41
N ARG A 708 -21.86 -4.16 -14.28
CA ARG A 708 -22.47 -2.83 -14.33
C ARG A 708 -23.45 -2.65 -13.18
N VAL A 709 -23.29 -1.57 -12.41
CA VAL A 709 -24.13 -1.25 -11.26
C VAL A 709 -24.50 0.22 -11.30
N VAL A 710 -25.77 0.56 -11.13
CA VAL A 710 -26.16 1.94 -10.82
C VAL A 710 -26.28 2.05 -9.30
N HIS A 711 -25.70 3.09 -8.71
CA HIS A 711 -25.84 3.33 -7.29
C HIS A 711 -26.00 4.80 -6.96
N ALA A 712 -26.80 5.10 -5.95
CA ALA A 712 -26.78 6.36 -5.22
C ALA A 712 -26.19 6.09 -3.83
N SER A 713 -25.71 7.13 -3.15
CA SER A 713 -25.22 6.95 -1.77
C SER A 713 -25.64 8.07 -0.83
N LEU A 714 -25.81 7.72 0.43
CA LEU A 714 -26.27 8.57 1.51
C LEU A 714 -25.38 8.36 2.73
N ALA A 715 -24.77 9.42 3.24
CA ALA A 715 -24.06 9.41 4.50
C ALA A 715 -25.05 9.58 5.67
N LEU A 716 -25.23 8.54 6.50
CA LEU A 716 -26.07 8.65 7.70
C LEU A 716 -25.34 9.42 8.80
N GLU A 717 -24.02 9.25 8.86
CA GLU A 717 -23.09 10.01 9.68
C GLU A 717 -22.02 10.63 8.79
N THR A 718 -21.27 11.61 9.29
CA THR A 718 -20.09 12.08 8.54
C THR A 718 -19.14 10.91 8.36
N THR A 719 -18.88 10.57 7.09
CA THR A 719 -18.22 9.33 6.70
C THR A 719 -17.00 9.66 5.85
N LEU A 720 -15.87 9.04 6.18
CA LEU A 720 -14.71 8.98 5.31
C LEU A 720 -14.58 7.57 4.77
N MET A 721 -14.49 7.46 3.44
CA MET A 721 -14.15 6.23 2.76
C MET A 721 -12.82 6.36 2.03
N GLU A 722 -12.07 5.28 1.98
CA GLU A 722 -10.98 5.09 1.04
C GLU A 722 -11.37 4.04 0.02
N GLY A 723 -11.08 4.28 -1.24
CA GLY A 723 -11.37 3.31 -2.29
C GLY A 723 -10.36 3.32 -3.40
N GLY A 724 -10.52 2.38 -4.32
CA GLY A 724 -9.73 2.37 -5.53
C GLY A 724 -10.29 1.51 -6.64
N VAL A 725 -9.67 1.63 -7.81
CA VAL A 725 -10.01 0.88 -9.02
C VAL A 725 -9.08 -0.32 -9.17
N LEU A 726 -9.63 -1.48 -9.50
CA LEU A 726 -8.88 -2.71 -9.77
C LEU A 726 -9.51 -3.43 -10.94
N TRP A 727 -8.72 -4.16 -11.74
CA TRP A 727 -9.23 -5.01 -12.82
C TRP A 727 -8.92 -6.47 -12.52
N ASP A 728 -9.82 -7.37 -12.92
CA ASP A 728 -9.64 -8.81 -12.78
C ASP A 728 -9.02 -9.41 -14.06
N GLU A 729 -7.85 -10.05 -13.93
CA GLU A 729 -7.18 -10.81 -14.99
C GLU A 729 -8.06 -11.90 -15.60
N ARG A 730 -9.05 -12.40 -14.85
CA ARG A 730 -9.96 -13.47 -15.29
C ARG A 730 -11.23 -12.94 -15.96
N ASN A 731 -11.53 -11.65 -15.83
CA ASN A 731 -12.71 -11.02 -16.42
C ASN A 731 -12.35 -9.77 -17.24
N ILE A 732 -11.20 -9.78 -17.91
CA ILE A 732 -10.74 -8.70 -18.81
C ILE A 732 -11.80 -8.40 -19.88
N SER A 733 -12.39 -9.46 -20.44
CA SER A 733 -13.45 -9.33 -21.44
C SER A 733 -14.65 -8.54 -20.90
N GLY A 734 -15.15 -8.88 -19.71
CA GLY A 734 -16.25 -8.16 -19.06
C GLY A 734 -15.88 -6.71 -18.71
N VAL A 735 -14.65 -6.46 -18.23
CA VAL A 735 -14.14 -5.10 -17.99
C VAL A 735 -14.14 -4.28 -19.28
N LEU A 736 -13.68 -4.85 -20.39
CA LEU A 736 -13.66 -4.16 -21.68
C LEU A 736 -15.08 -3.92 -22.22
N ASP A 737 -16.01 -4.86 -22.02
CA ASP A 737 -17.44 -4.69 -22.38
C ASP A 737 -18.11 -3.55 -21.61
N GLU A 738 -17.78 -3.43 -20.33
CA GLU A 738 -18.24 -2.32 -19.48
C GLU A 738 -17.73 -0.99 -20.05
N LEU A 739 -16.43 -0.89 -20.34
CA LEU A 739 -15.82 0.31 -20.91
C LEU A 739 -16.36 0.67 -22.29
N VAL A 740 -16.51 -0.31 -23.20
CA VAL A 740 -17.08 -0.09 -24.55
C VAL A 740 -18.47 0.51 -24.41
N TRP A 741 -19.31 -0.11 -23.57
CA TRP A 741 -20.67 0.34 -23.37
C TRP A 741 -20.74 1.76 -22.79
N GLY A 742 -19.89 2.10 -21.81
CA GLY A 742 -19.83 3.45 -21.26
C GLY A 742 -19.51 4.50 -22.32
N VAL A 743 -18.49 4.25 -23.14
CA VAL A 743 -18.08 5.18 -24.20
C VAL A 743 -19.16 5.32 -25.28
N GLU A 744 -19.78 4.21 -25.70
CA GLU A 744 -20.85 4.23 -26.72
C GLU A 744 -22.08 5.02 -26.28
N ASN A 745 -22.39 4.98 -24.99
CA ASN A 745 -23.57 5.63 -24.42
C ASN A 745 -23.27 7.00 -23.82
N GLY A 746 -22.06 7.53 -24.01
CA GLY A 746 -21.65 8.83 -23.48
C GLY A 746 -21.69 8.91 -21.95
N VAL A 747 -21.64 7.76 -21.27
CA VAL A 747 -21.56 7.72 -19.81
C VAL A 747 -20.11 8.00 -19.45
N SER A 748 -19.89 9.11 -18.75
CA SER A 748 -18.56 9.50 -18.32
C SER A 748 -17.90 8.35 -17.57
N VAL A 749 -16.74 7.89 -18.07
CA VAL A 749 -15.81 7.07 -17.29
C VAL A 749 -15.18 8.04 -16.28
N GLU A 750 -15.97 8.42 -15.28
CA GLU A 750 -15.58 9.42 -14.30
C GLU A 750 -14.27 9.04 -13.60
N GLY A 751 -13.48 10.04 -13.20
CA GLY A 751 -12.16 9.86 -12.58
C GLY A 751 -11.01 10.04 -13.57
N GLY A 752 -9.84 10.44 -13.06
CA GLY A 752 -8.64 10.77 -13.84
C GLY A 752 -8.02 9.63 -14.69
N GLY A 753 -8.71 8.49 -14.80
CA GLY A 753 -8.36 7.32 -15.61
C GLY A 753 -8.67 7.45 -17.10
N ALA A 754 -9.63 8.28 -17.52
CA ALA A 754 -9.94 8.49 -18.94
C ALA A 754 -8.71 8.98 -19.74
N LEU A 755 -7.85 9.80 -19.11
CA LEU A 755 -6.61 10.29 -19.70
C LEU A 755 -5.52 9.22 -19.86
N LEU A 756 -5.60 8.12 -19.11
CA LEU A 756 -4.61 7.05 -19.15
C LEU A 756 -5.10 5.81 -19.91
N LEU A 757 -6.40 5.72 -20.19
CA LEU A 757 -7.02 4.56 -20.82
C LEU A 757 -6.31 4.13 -22.11
N PRO A 758 -5.94 5.02 -23.07
CA PRO A 758 -5.25 4.56 -24.28
C PRO A 758 -3.90 3.90 -24.00
N GLY A 759 -3.14 4.45 -23.04
CA GLY A 759 -1.87 3.88 -22.59
C GLY A 759 -2.05 2.53 -21.90
N VAL A 760 -3.09 2.40 -21.06
CA VAL A 760 -3.45 1.14 -20.39
C VAL A 760 -3.87 0.09 -21.42
N LEU A 761 -4.69 0.44 -22.41
CA LEU A 761 -5.09 -0.47 -23.49
C LEU A 761 -3.87 -0.96 -24.29
N GLY A 762 -2.92 -0.07 -24.60
CA GLY A 762 -1.67 -0.46 -25.25
C GLY A 762 -0.79 -1.39 -24.41
N MET A 763 -0.80 -1.24 -23.08
CA MET A 763 -0.12 -2.18 -22.18
C MET A 763 -0.87 -3.51 -22.07
N LEU A 764 -2.21 -3.48 -22.08
CA LEU A 764 -3.06 -4.66 -22.03
C LEU A 764 -2.87 -5.53 -23.28
N GLU A 765 -2.81 -4.94 -24.47
CA GLU A 765 -2.51 -5.68 -25.70
C GLU A 765 -1.16 -6.39 -25.63
N LYS A 766 -0.11 -5.67 -25.21
CA LYS A 766 1.23 -6.26 -25.02
C LYS A 766 1.21 -7.36 -23.97
N TRP A 767 0.38 -7.22 -22.92
CA TRP A 767 0.22 -8.23 -21.89
C TRP A 767 -0.49 -9.48 -22.44
N LEU A 768 -1.52 -9.31 -23.27
CA LEU A 768 -2.24 -10.40 -23.97
C LEU A 768 -1.37 -11.08 -25.05
N ASP A 769 -0.38 -10.38 -25.60
CA ASP A 769 0.57 -10.91 -26.59
C ASP A 769 1.82 -11.57 -25.99
N GLY A 770 2.26 -11.11 -24.84
CA GLY A 770 3.43 -11.66 -24.16
C GLY A 770 3.13 -12.98 -23.43
N GLN A 771 4.19 -13.65 -22.99
CA GLN A 771 4.10 -14.80 -22.09
C GLN A 771 3.51 -14.47 -20.69
N GLY A 772 3.20 -13.19 -20.42
CA GLY A 772 2.52 -12.76 -19.20
C GLY A 772 1.08 -13.25 -19.11
N TYR A 773 0.41 -13.46 -20.24
CA TYR A 773 -0.87 -14.16 -20.30
C TYR A 773 -0.63 -15.67 -20.25
N ARG A 774 -0.34 -16.22 -19.06
CA ARG A 774 -0.23 -17.67 -18.92
C ARG A 774 -1.61 -18.31 -19.13
N GLN A 775 -1.75 -19.10 -20.19
CA GLN A 775 -2.91 -19.96 -20.50
C GLN A 775 -3.26 -20.99 -19.40
N SER A 776 -2.52 -21.02 -18.28
CA SER A 776 -2.51 -22.14 -17.35
C SER A 776 -3.54 -22.07 -16.21
N SER A 777 -4.26 -20.96 -15.98
CA SER A 777 -5.15 -20.86 -14.80
C SER A 777 -6.64 -21.05 -15.04
N LEU A 778 -7.10 -20.91 -16.28
CA LEU A 778 -8.41 -21.39 -16.75
C LEU A 778 -8.23 -21.62 -18.25
N GLY A 779 -8.84 -22.66 -18.81
CA GLY A 779 -8.76 -22.98 -20.24
C GLY A 779 -9.29 -21.87 -21.14
N ALA A 780 -8.56 -20.75 -21.22
CA ALA A 780 -8.86 -19.61 -22.04
C ALA A 780 -8.69 -20.06 -23.47
N SER A 781 -9.83 -20.41 -24.06
CA SER A 781 -9.94 -20.70 -25.47
C SER A 781 -9.34 -19.53 -26.25
N LEU A 782 -8.80 -19.82 -27.44
CA LEU A 782 -8.38 -18.81 -28.41
C LEU A 782 -9.39 -17.65 -28.51
N GLY A 783 -10.68 -17.96 -28.37
CA GLY A 783 -11.80 -17.02 -28.38
C GLY A 783 -11.77 -15.94 -27.29
N TYR A 784 -11.25 -16.19 -26.07
CA TYR A 784 -11.21 -15.16 -25.03
C TYR A 784 -10.24 -14.02 -25.40
N LYS A 785 -9.08 -14.37 -25.94
CA LYS A 785 -8.10 -13.37 -26.41
C LYS A 785 -8.65 -12.57 -27.59
N GLU A 786 -9.25 -13.27 -28.56
CA GLU A 786 -9.87 -12.63 -29.73
C GLU A 786 -11.01 -11.67 -29.35
N ASP A 787 -11.83 -12.07 -28.38
CA ASP A 787 -12.92 -11.27 -27.85
C ASP A 787 -12.40 -10.00 -27.13
N ALA A 788 -11.40 -10.14 -26.26
CA ALA A 788 -10.75 -8.98 -25.63
C ALA A 788 -10.13 -8.03 -26.67
N TRP A 789 -9.45 -8.57 -27.69
CA TRP A 789 -8.89 -7.78 -28.79
C TRP A 789 -9.94 -7.04 -29.60
N SER A 790 -11.06 -7.68 -29.91
CA SER A 790 -12.18 -7.06 -30.60
C SER A 790 -12.67 -5.83 -29.82
N LYS A 791 -12.77 -5.93 -28.50
CA LYS A 791 -13.22 -4.83 -27.62
C LYS A 791 -12.18 -3.72 -27.50
N ILE A 792 -10.89 -4.05 -27.39
CA ILE A 792 -9.81 -3.04 -27.41
C ILE A 792 -9.84 -2.28 -28.74
N LYS A 793 -10.00 -2.99 -29.86
CA LYS A 793 -10.14 -2.38 -31.18
C LYS A 793 -11.38 -1.46 -31.23
N ARG A 794 -12.51 -1.92 -30.69
CA ARG A 794 -13.74 -1.12 -30.61
C ARG A 794 -13.55 0.16 -29.79
N LEU A 795 -12.90 0.09 -28.62
CA LEU A 795 -12.56 1.27 -27.81
C LEU A 795 -11.71 2.29 -28.59
N ARG A 796 -10.76 1.81 -29.39
CA ARG A 796 -9.96 2.69 -30.26
C ARG A 796 -10.78 3.33 -31.37
N GLU A 797 -11.69 2.57 -31.99
CA GLU A 797 -12.63 3.10 -32.99
C GLU A 797 -13.54 4.19 -32.41
N LEU A 798 -13.86 4.10 -31.12
CA LEU A 798 -14.63 5.09 -30.36
C LEU A 798 -13.79 6.29 -29.86
N GLY A 799 -12.49 6.35 -30.19
CA GLY A 799 -11.63 7.48 -29.88
C GLY A 799 -10.82 7.36 -28.59
N CYS A 800 -10.77 6.19 -27.94
CA CYS A 800 -9.86 5.93 -26.83
C CYS A 800 -8.43 5.61 -27.31
N THR A 801 -7.81 6.53 -28.07
CA THR A 801 -6.49 6.37 -28.73
C THR A 801 -5.39 7.22 -28.15
#